data_AF-A0A4W3GMT7-F1
#
_entry.id   AF-A0A4W3GMT7-F1
#
_cell.length_a   1.000
_cell.length_b   1.000
_cell.length_c   1.000
_cell.angle_alpha   90.00
_cell.angle_beta   90.00
_cell.angle_gamma   90.00
#
_symmetry.space_group_name_H-M   'P 1'
#
loop_
_entity.id
_entity.type
_entity.pdbx_description
1 polymer ?
#
loop_
_entity_poly.entity_id
_entity_poly.type
_entity_poly.pdbx_seq_one_letter_code
_entity_poly.pdbx_strand_id
1 'polypeptide(L)'
;MAAGGSDCALAALLRRVRALRRPANSRKVDHRSYPRETGRRNAGGNSFLFSSSAVGSFTIHLNGPQGISIQYLVRIHLLSRYVQINTCHERSYPKRSPARVALVAMATGGSERWPPSPPSPDSKQRTNRLIHEKSPYLLQHAHNPVDWYPWGQEAFDKARKENKPIFLSVGYSTCHWCHVMECESFENEEIGKILNNNFVCIKVDREERPDIDKVYMAFVQAISGGGGWPMSVWLTPELKPFVGGTYFPPEDTLHRPGFKTVLQNLSEQWKENQKALTERSDKILSVLQKATLVNAKAGEMPPDWQEVTERCFQQLAHSYEEEYGGFSTSPKFPSAVNFRFLFHFWALKKTSAKGVRALEMALHTLKMMALGGIRDHVGQGFHRYSTDGEWHVPHFEKMLYDQAQLALAFTDAYQISGDSFFKDVARDILQYVSRDLSDPTGGFYSAEDADSYPTAESNKKMEGAFCVWTEDAIRRLLPETVPGATQGTTMADIFTHHYGVKEGGNVTGEQDPHGELKNQNVLIIRYSLDLTAAKFDLEMGKLEDVLGKCRSKLFEVSRHRPRPHLDSKMLASWNGLMISGFARAGAVLQDKSYVQRAERAATFLRTHLFDSSSKRLLHSCYRGDERTVEQISSPIPGFLDDYAFVIRSLIDLYEASFDQQWLEWAVQLQEAQDHLFWDCEGFAYFTNDTSDPSVLIRLKEDQDGSEPSANSVSASNLLRLSTIAGRPEWADKSRQLLAAFAKRLKTIPIALPEMVTALMAQHHTLKEVVIRGELEADDTQELIRCVNSHYSPNKILLLADGNHQSFLYKTLPFLSALQMKGDKATAYLCQDHTCSLPVTSAEELQSLIIKSDK
;
A
#
# COMPACT_ATOMS: atom_id res chain seq x y z
N MET A 1 -11.95 -44.75 -6.62
CA MET A 1 -13.09 -44.03 -5.99
C MET A 1 -12.69 -43.60 -4.58
N ALA A 2 -12.12 -42.39 -4.43
CA ALA A 2 -11.79 -41.80 -3.10
C ALA A 2 -11.41 -40.31 -3.26
N ALA A 3 -12.38 -39.45 -3.59
CA ALA A 3 -12.22 -37.99 -3.62
C ALA A 3 -13.55 -37.35 -3.18
N GLY A 4 -13.49 -36.25 -2.42
CA GLY A 4 -14.68 -35.58 -1.85
C GLY A 4 -14.68 -35.40 -0.32
N GLY A 5 -13.50 -35.33 0.32
CA GLY A 5 -13.39 -35.05 1.76
C GLY A 5 -13.27 -33.56 2.13
N SER A 6 -12.74 -32.74 1.22
CA SER A 6 -12.30 -31.37 1.51
C SER A 6 -13.45 -30.35 1.50
N ASP A 7 -14.27 -30.37 0.44
CA ASP A 7 -15.21 -29.29 0.12
C ASP A 7 -16.32 -29.11 1.16
N CYS A 8 -16.71 -30.20 1.82
CA CYS A 8 -17.74 -30.20 2.85
C CYS A 8 -17.40 -29.30 4.04
N ALA A 9 -16.12 -29.13 4.40
CA ALA A 9 -15.72 -28.27 5.51
C ALA A 9 -15.91 -26.79 5.17
N LEU A 10 -15.43 -26.36 4.00
CA LEU A 10 -15.53 -24.96 3.54
C LEU A 10 -16.99 -24.59 3.22
N ALA A 11 -17.74 -25.50 2.58
CA ALA A 11 -19.17 -25.32 2.31
C ALA A 11 -20.01 -25.25 3.61
N ALA A 12 -19.63 -25.97 4.67
CA ALA A 12 -20.29 -25.87 5.97
C ALA A 12 -20.01 -24.53 6.68
N LEU A 13 -18.78 -24.00 6.54
CA LEU A 13 -18.40 -22.69 7.07
C LEU A 13 -19.23 -21.58 6.42
N LEU A 14 -19.29 -21.54 5.09
CA LEU A 14 -20.07 -20.56 4.30
C LEU A 14 -21.57 -20.64 4.59
N ARG A 15 -22.12 -21.84 4.84
CA ARG A 15 -23.53 -22.02 5.23
C ARG A 15 -23.84 -21.46 6.62
N ARG A 16 -22.89 -21.45 7.56
CA ARG A 16 -23.08 -20.83 8.90
C ARG A 16 -23.16 -19.31 8.83
N VAL A 17 -22.37 -18.65 7.97
CA VAL A 17 -22.46 -17.20 7.76
C VAL A 17 -23.85 -16.79 7.23
N ARG A 18 -24.42 -17.57 6.29
CA ARG A 18 -25.79 -17.35 5.79
C ARG A 18 -26.90 -17.51 6.83
N ALA A 19 -26.65 -18.17 7.98
CA ALA A 19 -27.70 -18.47 8.97
C ALA A 19 -28.03 -17.31 9.93
N LEU A 20 -27.14 -16.32 10.10
CA LEU A 20 -27.30 -15.23 11.07
C LEU A 20 -28.16 -14.04 10.57
N ARG A 21 -28.60 -14.04 9.31
CA ARG A 21 -29.44 -12.97 8.73
C ARG A 21 -30.91 -13.36 8.60
N ARG A 22 -31.67 -13.18 9.69
CA ARG A 22 -33.15 -13.07 9.67
C ARG A 22 -33.61 -11.94 10.61
N PRO A 23 -34.24 -10.87 10.11
CA PRO A 23 -34.79 -9.82 10.98
C PRO A 23 -36.06 -10.32 11.70
N ALA A 24 -36.23 -9.90 12.96
CA ALA A 24 -37.44 -10.18 13.72
C ALA A 24 -38.55 -9.19 13.34
N ASN A 25 -39.69 -9.69 12.86
CA ASN A 25 -40.82 -8.84 12.48
C ASN A 25 -41.48 -8.19 13.72
N SER A 26 -41.54 -6.86 13.73
CA SER A 26 -42.30 -6.09 14.71
C SER A 26 -43.81 -6.28 14.51
N ARG A 27 -44.54 -6.61 15.59
CA ARG A 27 -46.01 -6.46 15.65
C ARG A 27 -46.38 -5.51 16.79
N LYS A 28 -47.23 -4.53 16.49
CA LYS A 28 -47.85 -3.66 17.49
C LYS A 28 -48.86 -4.46 18.33
N VAL A 29 -48.88 -4.23 19.63
CA VAL A 29 -50.04 -4.44 20.52
C VAL A 29 -50.09 -3.23 21.45
N ASP A 30 -51.29 -2.79 21.83
CA ASP A 30 -51.53 -1.44 22.34
C ASP A 30 -52.22 -1.43 23.72
N HIS A 31 -51.91 -0.38 24.51
CA HIS A 31 -52.63 0.20 25.65
C HIS A 31 -53.23 -0.63 26.83
N ARG A 32 -52.93 -0.11 28.05
CA ARG A 32 -53.62 -0.29 29.37
C ARG A 32 -53.32 -1.64 30.10
N SER A 33 -53.24 -1.74 31.43
CA SER A 33 -53.66 -0.86 32.55
C SER A 33 -52.68 -0.84 33.75
N TYR A 34 -52.78 0.20 34.60
CA TYR A 34 -52.26 0.28 35.99
C TYR A 34 -53.10 -0.61 36.97
N PRO A 35 -52.76 -0.84 38.28
CA PRO A 35 -51.99 0.06 39.19
C PRO A 35 -51.04 -0.57 40.27
N ARG A 36 -50.29 0.31 40.97
CA ARG A 36 -50.04 0.47 42.44
C ARG A 36 -50.01 -0.76 43.39
N GLU A 37 -49.29 -0.82 44.52
CA GLU A 37 -48.35 0.05 45.28
C GLU A 37 -47.64 -0.84 46.37
N THR A 38 -46.77 -0.43 47.30
CA THR A 38 -46.34 0.90 47.83
C THR A 38 -44.86 1.22 47.50
N GLY A 39 -43.87 1.52 48.37
CA GLY A 39 -43.69 1.47 49.84
C GLY A 39 -42.45 2.23 50.35
N ARG A 40 -41.97 1.94 51.58
CA ARG A 40 -40.82 2.62 52.23
C ARG A 40 -40.03 1.70 53.18
N ARG A 41 -38.71 1.91 53.28
CA ARG A 41 -38.01 2.32 54.53
C ARG A 41 -36.52 2.67 54.28
N ASN A 42 -35.99 3.56 55.13
CA ASN A 42 -34.57 3.95 55.18
C ASN A 42 -33.84 3.18 56.29
N ALA A 43 -32.52 2.97 56.16
CA ALA A 43 -31.49 3.44 57.12
C ALA A 43 -30.10 2.87 56.76
N GLY A 44 -29.05 3.67 56.96
CA GLY A 44 -27.67 3.37 56.53
C GLY A 44 -26.89 2.35 57.36
N GLY A 45 -25.66 2.06 56.91
CA GLY A 45 -24.69 1.24 57.65
C GLY A 45 -23.54 0.71 56.79
N ASN A 46 -22.33 1.19 57.07
CA ASN A 46 -20.99 0.70 56.71
C ASN A 46 -20.81 -0.44 55.68
N SER A 47 -20.15 -0.07 54.59
CA SER A 47 -19.13 -0.82 53.83
C SER A 47 -18.70 -2.22 54.34
N PHE A 48 -18.83 -3.22 53.46
CA PHE A 48 -17.86 -4.31 53.30
C PHE A 48 -17.77 -4.74 51.83
N LEU A 49 -16.62 -5.29 51.45
CA LEU A 49 -16.35 -5.82 50.10
C LEU A 49 -17.07 -7.16 49.89
N PHE A 50 -17.74 -7.33 48.75
CA PHE A 50 -17.90 -8.65 48.12
C PHE A 50 -17.95 -8.54 46.60
N SER A 51 -17.30 -9.50 45.93
CA SER A 51 -17.39 -9.70 44.49
C SER A 51 -18.50 -10.70 44.15
N SER A 52 -19.20 -10.50 43.03
CA SER A 52 -19.84 -11.56 42.25
C SER A 52 -20.46 -11.02 40.96
N SER A 53 -19.77 -11.24 39.83
CA SER A 53 -20.45 -11.28 38.53
C SER A 53 -21.16 -12.63 38.41
N ALA A 54 -22.50 -12.64 38.49
CA ALA A 54 -23.28 -13.87 38.37
C ALA A 54 -23.23 -14.40 36.93
N VAL A 55 -22.38 -15.39 36.67
CA VAL A 55 -22.28 -16.06 35.36
C VAL A 55 -23.30 -17.21 35.30
N GLY A 56 -24.42 -16.98 34.62
CA GLY A 56 -25.38 -18.02 34.29
C GLY A 56 -24.88 -18.89 33.14
N SER A 57 -24.33 -20.08 33.46
CA SER A 57 -23.96 -21.10 32.47
C SER A 57 -25.12 -22.07 32.25
N PHE A 58 -25.54 -22.25 30.99
CA PHE A 58 -26.50 -23.29 30.60
C PHE A 58 -25.83 -24.37 29.75
N THR A 59 -25.95 -25.63 30.16
CA THR A 59 -25.48 -26.80 29.42
C THR A 59 -26.61 -27.36 28.57
N ILE A 60 -26.42 -27.46 27.26
CA ILE A 60 -27.37 -28.13 26.35
C ILE A 60 -26.82 -29.52 26.03
N HIS A 61 -27.59 -30.56 26.34
CA HIS A 61 -27.32 -31.93 25.90
C HIS A 61 -28.17 -32.26 24.67
N LEU A 62 -27.54 -32.79 23.63
CA LEU A 62 -28.20 -33.31 22.43
C LEU A 62 -27.73 -34.76 22.21
N ASN A 63 -28.65 -35.72 22.35
CA ASN A 63 -28.34 -37.14 22.16
C ASN A 63 -28.55 -37.53 20.69
N GLY A 64 -27.46 -37.81 19.98
CA GLY A 64 -27.50 -38.43 18.64
C GLY A 64 -27.49 -39.97 18.70
N PRO A 65 -27.94 -40.68 17.65
CA PRO A 65 -28.14 -42.14 17.68
C PRO A 65 -26.89 -43.04 17.85
N GLN A 66 -25.70 -42.48 18.11
CA GLN A 66 -24.43 -43.22 18.26
C GLN A 66 -23.60 -42.79 19.49
N GLY A 67 -24.24 -42.19 20.50
CA GLY A 67 -23.67 -42.12 21.86
C GLY A 67 -22.50 -41.16 22.10
N ILE A 68 -22.15 -40.30 21.14
CA ILE A 68 -21.11 -39.26 21.32
C ILE A 68 -21.74 -38.01 21.95
N SER A 69 -21.20 -37.58 23.09
CA SER A 69 -21.59 -36.35 23.79
C SER A 69 -20.58 -35.23 23.52
N ILE A 70 -21.06 -34.03 23.18
CA ILE A 70 -20.22 -32.84 22.95
C ILE A 70 -20.79 -31.71 23.82
N GLN A 71 -19.96 -31.18 24.73
CA GLN A 71 -20.31 -29.99 25.51
C GLN A 71 -19.94 -28.71 24.75
N TYR A 72 -20.87 -27.75 24.73
CA TYR A 72 -20.62 -26.37 24.31
C TYR A 72 -20.84 -25.43 25.49
N LEU A 73 -19.91 -24.48 25.68
CA LEU A 73 -20.04 -23.42 26.67
C LEU A 73 -20.39 -22.11 25.96
N VAL A 74 -21.61 -21.60 26.17
CA VAL A 74 -22.07 -20.34 25.57
C VAL A 74 -22.04 -19.23 26.61
N ARG A 75 -21.22 -18.19 26.40
CA ARG A 75 -21.29 -16.94 27.16
C ARG A 75 -22.14 -15.93 26.39
N ILE A 76 -23.12 -15.34 27.07
CA ILE A 76 -23.87 -14.18 26.59
C ILE A 76 -23.39 -12.96 27.37
N HIS A 77 -23.24 -11.82 26.70
CA HIS A 77 -22.99 -10.52 27.33
C HIS A 77 -24.16 -9.59 27.04
N LEU A 78 -24.92 -9.24 28.09
CA LEU A 78 -25.99 -8.26 28.03
C LEU A 78 -25.41 -6.87 28.34
N LEU A 79 -25.20 -6.06 27.30
CA LEU A 79 -24.83 -4.66 27.44
C LEU A 79 -26.05 -3.82 27.85
N SER A 80 -26.16 -3.51 29.15
CA SER A 80 -27.11 -2.52 29.64
C SER A 80 -26.55 -1.11 29.44
N ARG A 81 -27.21 -0.27 28.64
CA ARG A 81 -26.89 1.16 28.53
C ARG A 81 -27.55 1.91 29.68
N TYR A 82 -26.74 2.49 30.57
CA TYR A 82 -27.21 3.54 31.48
C TYR A 82 -26.77 4.91 30.97
N VAL A 83 -27.75 5.80 30.76
CA VAL A 83 -27.52 7.23 30.57
C VAL A 83 -27.48 7.87 31.95
N GLN A 84 -26.42 8.62 32.26
CA GLN A 84 -26.32 9.37 33.51
C GLN A 84 -26.08 10.85 33.20
N ILE A 85 -27.12 11.67 33.42
CA ILE A 85 -27.07 13.12 33.31
C ILE A 85 -26.45 13.65 34.61
N ASN A 86 -25.31 14.33 34.52
CA ASN A 86 -24.70 15.02 35.66
C ASN A 86 -24.90 16.53 35.52
N THR A 87 -25.58 17.13 36.49
CA THR A 87 -25.77 18.58 36.62
C THR A 87 -24.55 19.26 37.21
N CYS A 88 -24.30 20.51 36.81
CA CYS A 88 -23.18 21.32 37.33
C CYS A 88 -23.34 21.66 38.82
N HIS A 89 -22.20 21.78 39.52
CA HIS A 89 -22.07 22.62 40.70
C HIS A 89 -20.68 23.27 40.73
N GLU A 90 -20.64 24.57 41.02
CA GLU A 90 -19.42 25.37 41.09
C GLU A 90 -18.65 25.16 42.40
N ARG A 91 -17.33 25.31 42.36
CA ARG A 91 -16.49 25.78 43.48
C ARG A 91 -15.14 26.29 42.96
N SER A 92 -14.51 27.20 43.71
CA SER A 92 -13.59 28.20 43.13
C SER A 92 -12.20 28.21 43.77
N TYR A 93 -11.25 28.88 43.09
CA TYR A 93 -9.89 29.29 43.51
C TYR A 93 -8.78 28.21 43.50
N PRO A 94 -7.49 28.60 43.33
CA PRO A 94 -6.94 29.77 42.64
C PRO A 94 -5.84 29.45 41.59
N LYS A 95 -5.39 30.48 40.86
CA LYS A 95 -4.41 30.39 39.74
C LYS A 95 -2.98 30.04 40.18
N ARG A 96 -2.27 29.24 39.37
CA ARG A 96 -0.85 29.44 38.95
C ARG A 96 -0.56 28.61 37.69
N SER A 97 0.14 29.18 36.72
CA SER A 97 0.63 28.48 35.51
C SER A 97 1.99 27.82 35.77
N PRO A 98 2.39 26.86 34.92
CA PRO A 98 3.19 27.24 33.75
C PRO A 98 2.61 26.72 32.42
N ALA A 99 3.14 27.22 31.31
CA ALA A 99 2.71 26.82 29.97
C ALA A 99 3.08 25.36 29.66
N ARG A 100 2.10 24.60 29.17
CA ARG A 100 2.31 23.33 28.44
C ARG A 100 1.85 23.54 27.00
N VAL A 101 2.73 23.28 26.05
CA VAL A 101 2.31 23.04 24.66
C VAL A 101 1.53 21.73 24.64
N ALA A 102 0.31 21.75 24.09
CA ALA A 102 -0.56 20.59 24.06
C ALA A 102 -0.37 19.80 22.76
N LEU A 103 -0.20 18.48 22.88
CA LEU A 103 -0.22 17.53 21.77
C LEU A 103 -1.68 17.17 21.48
N VAL A 104 -2.17 17.39 20.26
CA VAL A 104 -3.55 17.08 19.85
C VAL A 104 -3.56 16.52 18.42
N ALA A 105 -4.40 15.50 18.19
CA ALA A 105 -4.53 14.81 16.90
C ALA A 105 -5.38 15.60 15.88
N MET A 106 -5.32 15.17 14.61
CA MET A 106 -6.07 15.79 13.51
C MET A 106 -7.58 15.54 13.62
N ALA A 107 -8.38 16.58 13.35
CA ALA A 107 -9.80 16.52 13.06
C ALA A 107 -10.18 17.72 12.16
N THR A 108 -11.22 17.56 11.35
CA THR A 108 -11.61 18.51 10.28
C THR A 108 -12.59 19.59 10.75
N GLY A 109 -12.66 20.71 10.01
CA GLY A 109 -13.63 21.79 10.23
C GLY A 109 -13.22 23.15 9.70
N GLY A 110 -13.79 23.57 8.57
CA GLY A 110 -13.71 24.91 7.99
C GLY A 110 -14.93 25.13 7.09
N SER A 111 -15.54 26.32 7.09
CA SER A 111 -16.90 26.51 6.54
C SER A 111 -17.08 27.73 5.64
N GLU A 112 -17.62 27.47 4.44
CA GLU A 112 -18.36 28.36 3.54
C GLU A 112 -17.65 29.54 2.81
N ARG A 113 -17.60 29.37 1.48
CA ARG A 113 -17.69 30.37 0.37
C ARG A 113 -16.51 31.30 0.05
N TRP A 114 -15.86 31.02 -1.10
CA TRP A 114 -15.46 32.06 -2.08
C TRP A 114 -15.26 31.46 -3.48
N PRO A 115 -15.60 32.15 -4.60
CA PRO A 115 -15.21 31.75 -5.96
C PRO A 115 -13.96 32.50 -6.45
N PRO A 116 -12.96 31.85 -7.07
CA PRO A 116 -11.78 32.53 -7.60
C PRO A 116 -12.14 33.45 -8.78
N SER A 117 -11.48 34.60 -8.86
CA SER A 117 -11.56 35.49 -10.02
C SER A 117 -10.68 34.95 -11.17
N PRO A 118 -11.10 35.04 -12.44
CA PRO A 118 -10.26 34.63 -13.57
C PRO A 118 -9.03 35.56 -13.70
N PRO A 119 -7.89 35.04 -14.20
CA PRO A 119 -6.68 35.85 -14.39
C PRO A 119 -6.90 36.94 -15.44
N SER A 120 -6.31 38.12 -15.21
CA SER A 120 -6.34 39.22 -16.18
C SER A 120 -5.43 38.92 -17.38
N PRO A 121 -5.82 39.23 -18.64
CA PRO A 121 -5.06 38.84 -19.84
C PRO A 121 -3.69 39.54 -20.04
N ASP A 122 -3.24 40.35 -19.10
CA ASP A 122 -2.16 41.34 -19.30
C ASP A 122 -1.06 41.26 -18.22
N SER A 123 -1.09 40.24 -17.36
CA SER A 123 0.06 39.88 -16.54
C SER A 123 1.02 39.04 -17.38
N LYS A 124 2.27 39.49 -17.52
CA LYS A 124 3.36 38.57 -17.87
C LYS A 124 3.41 37.53 -16.77
N GLN A 125 3.11 36.26 -17.09
CA GLN A 125 3.28 35.16 -16.13
C GLN A 125 4.68 35.25 -15.54
N ARG A 126 4.75 35.30 -14.21
CA ARG A 126 6.03 35.11 -13.53
C ARG A 126 6.46 33.68 -13.76
N THR A 127 7.77 33.47 -13.82
CA THR A 127 8.37 32.16 -14.02
C THR A 127 9.56 32.08 -13.09
N ASN A 128 9.54 31.13 -12.17
CA ASN A 128 10.67 30.80 -11.30
C ASN A 128 11.53 29.69 -11.94
N ARG A 129 12.49 29.13 -11.20
CA ARG A 129 13.47 28.19 -11.77
C ARG A 129 12.88 26.84 -12.17
N LEU A 130 11.76 26.44 -11.58
CA LEU A 130 11.19 25.12 -11.77
C LEU A 130 10.72 24.85 -13.22
N ILE A 131 10.64 25.88 -14.06
CA ILE A 131 10.38 25.77 -15.51
C ILE A 131 11.46 24.98 -16.27
N HIS A 132 12.61 24.74 -15.65
CA HIS A 132 13.72 23.98 -16.24
C HIS A 132 13.80 22.52 -15.77
N GLU A 133 12.90 22.09 -14.88
CA GLU A 133 12.84 20.73 -14.35
C GLU A 133 12.04 19.78 -15.25
N LYS A 134 12.02 18.48 -14.90
CA LYS A 134 11.23 17.46 -15.62
C LYS A 134 10.14 16.80 -14.78
N SER A 135 10.20 16.85 -13.44
CA SER A 135 9.07 16.45 -12.59
C SER A 135 7.82 17.29 -12.90
N PRO A 136 6.66 16.66 -13.17
CA PRO A 136 5.39 17.38 -13.30
C PRO A 136 5.01 18.19 -12.05
N TYR A 137 5.33 17.68 -10.86
CA TYR A 137 5.13 18.40 -9.60
C TYR A 137 5.92 19.72 -9.54
N LEU A 138 7.20 19.70 -9.93
CA LEU A 138 8.02 20.92 -9.94
C LEU A 138 7.53 21.89 -11.03
N LEU A 139 7.24 21.39 -12.24
CA LEU A 139 6.74 22.19 -13.35
C LEU A 139 5.39 22.86 -13.05
N GLN A 140 4.46 22.18 -12.37
CA GLN A 140 3.19 22.75 -11.90
C GLN A 140 3.42 24.05 -11.10
N HIS A 141 4.44 24.07 -10.25
CA HIS A 141 4.76 25.21 -9.40
C HIS A 141 5.60 26.31 -10.06
N ALA A 142 5.96 26.19 -11.34
CA ALA A 142 6.88 27.09 -12.04
C ALA A 142 6.36 28.53 -12.22
N HIS A 143 5.03 28.74 -12.16
CA HIS A 143 4.40 30.04 -12.37
C HIS A 143 3.88 30.74 -11.10
N ASN A 144 4.07 30.12 -9.92
CA ASN A 144 3.62 30.71 -8.66
C ASN A 144 4.33 32.04 -8.33
N PRO A 145 3.66 32.96 -7.60
CA PRO A 145 4.29 34.17 -7.05
C PRO A 145 5.51 33.94 -6.14
N VAL A 146 5.72 32.71 -5.66
CA VAL A 146 6.90 32.29 -4.90
C VAL A 146 8.12 32.11 -5.83
N ASP A 147 9.26 32.70 -5.48
CA ASP A 147 10.57 32.46 -6.11
C ASP A 147 11.08 31.08 -5.69
N TRP A 148 10.50 30.01 -6.25
CA TRP A 148 10.91 28.64 -5.99
C TRP A 148 12.26 28.31 -6.64
N TYR A 149 13.04 27.53 -5.92
CA TYR A 149 14.28 26.88 -6.35
C TYR A 149 14.08 25.35 -6.27
N PRO A 150 14.71 24.56 -7.15
CA PRO A 150 14.88 23.13 -6.93
C PRO A 150 15.83 22.88 -5.75
N TRP A 151 15.91 21.63 -5.27
CA TRP A 151 16.89 21.23 -4.26
C TRP A 151 18.31 21.21 -4.85
N GLY A 152 19.09 22.26 -4.59
CA GLY A 152 20.43 22.36 -5.15
C GLY A 152 21.24 23.56 -4.67
N GLN A 153 22.51 23.57 -5.08
CA GLN A 153 23.55 24.46 -4.54
C GLN A 153 23.24 25.96 -4.67
N GLU A 154 22.54 26.41 -5.72
CA GLU A 154 22.16 27.83 -5.87
C GLU A 154 21.31 28.30 -4.68
N ALA A 155 20.31 27.51 -4.28
CA ALA A 155 19.43 27.84 -3.17
C ALA A 155 20.19 27.84 -1.84
N PHE A 156 21.11 26.88 -1.66
CA PHE A 156 21.90 26.74 -0.44
C PHE A 156 22.90 27.90 -0.26
N ASP A 157 23.58 28.29 -1.35
CA ASP A 157 24.51 29.44 -1.32
C ASP A 157 23.77 30.77 -1.21
N LYS A 158 22.58 30.90 -1.81
CA LYS A 158 21.69 32.05 -1.57
C LYS A 158 21.29 32.15 -0.09
N ALA A 159 20.86 31.05 0.53
CA ALA A 159 20.47 31.02 1.95
C ALA A 159 21.62 31.43 2.87
N ARG A 160 22.83 30.89 2.62
CA ARG A 160 24.06 31.27 3.35
C ARG A 160 24.44 32.73 3.15
N LYS A 161 24.45 33.21 1.90
CA LYS A 161 24.86 34.57 1.53
C LYS A 161 23.90 35.65 2.05
N GLU A 162 22.59 35.37 2.09
CA GLU A 162 21.56 36.29 2.61
C GLU A 162 21.28 36.08 4.12
N ASN A 163 21.92 35.11 4.79
CA ASN A 163 21.60 34.64 6.15
C ASN A 163 20.09 34.41 6.37
N LYS A 164 19.42 33.83 5.36
CA LYS A 164 17.98 33.55 5.39
C LYS A 164 17.71 32.08 5.71
N PRO A 165 16.69 31.77 6.54
CA PRO A 165 16.22 30.41 6.70
C PRO A 165 15.61 29.90 5.39
N ILE A 166 15.72 28.61 5.15
CA ILE A 166 15.09 27.94 4.01
C ILE A 166 13.66 27.55 4.41
N PHE A 167 12.70 27.79 3.52
CA PHE A 167 11.40 27.14 3.55
C PHE A 167 11.40 26.00 2.53
N LEU A 168 11.37 24.76 3.03
CA LEU A 168 11.30 23.54 2.24
C LEU A 168 9.84 23.08 2.16
N SER A 169 9.32 22.92 0.94
CA SER A 169 8.03 22.29 0.68
C SER A 169 8.21 21.00 -0.13
N VAL A 170 7.68 19.89 0.38
CA VAL A 170 7.79 18.55 -0.23
C VAL A 170 6.41 17.97 -0.53
N GLY A 171 6.24 17.36 -1.71
CA GLY A 171 5.01 16.73 -2.18
C GLY A 171 5.23 15.94 -3.47
N TYR A 172 4.16 15.61 -4.19
CA TYR A 172 4.19 14.86 -5.46
C TYR A 172 2.97 15.21 -6.33
N SER A 173 3.06 14.95 -7.63
CA SER A 173 2.18 15.48 -8.69
C SER A 173 0.70 15.13 -8.55
N THR A 174 0.39 13.99 -7.94
CA THR A 174 -0.96 13.43 -7.87
C THR A 174 -1.67 13.71 -6.54
N CYS A 175 -1.03 14.46 -5.65
CA CYS A 175 -1.49 14.68 -4.28
C CYS A 175 -2.57 15.77 -4.16
N HIS A 176 -3.82 15.40 -3.90
CA HIS A 176 -4.93 16.36 -3.69
C HIS A 176 -4.58 17.44 -2.67
N TRP A 177 -4.05 17.06 -1.50
CA TRP A 177 -3.67 18.03 -0.45
C TRP A 177 -2.52 18.96 -0.86
N CYS A 178 -1.66 18.57 -1.82
CA CYS A 178 -0.67 19.50 -2.39
C CYS A 178 -1.33 20.54 -3.31
N HIS A 179 -2.31 20.13 -4.12
CA HIS A 179 -3.10 21.05 -4.96
C HIS A 179 -3.88 22.06 -4.09
N VAL A 180 -4.50 21.60 -2.99
CA VAL A 180 -5.18 22.47 -2.01
C VAL A 180 -4.21 23.52 -1.42
N MET A 181 -3.04 23.10 -0.95
CA MET A 181 -2.03 24.02 -0.40
C MET A 181 -1.48 25.00 -1.44
N GLU A 182 -1.38 24.60 -2.71
CA GLU A 182 -1.03 25.50 -3.79
C GLU A 182 -2.09 26.59 -4.00
N CYS A 183 -3.34 26.19 -4.27
CA CYS A 183 -4.43 27.11 -4.59
C CYS A 183 -4.70 28.09 -3.44
N GLU A 184 -4.62 27.62 -2.18
CA GLU A 184 -4.89 28.44 -1.01
C GLU A 184 -3.70 29.32 -0.59
N SER A 185 -2.46 28.84 -0.73
CA SER A 185 -1.28 29.49 -0.16
C SER A 185 -0.16 29.85 -1.14
N PHE A 186 0.16 29.03 -2.15
CA PHE A 186 1.31 29.30 -3.03
C PHE A 186 0.97 30.17 -4.24
N GLU A 187 -0.27 30.13 -4.74
CA GLU A 187 -0.81 31.09 -5.73
C GLU A 187 -1.06 32.48 -5.14
N ASN A 188 -1.10 32.60 -3.80
CA ASN A 188 -1.47 33.82 -3.11
C ASN A 188 -0.33 34.87 -3.13
N GLU A 189 -0.53 35.95 -3.87
CA GLU A 189 0.41 37.07 -4.02
C GLU A 189 0.84 37.75 -2.70
N GLU A 190 0.09 37.65 -1.60
CA GLU A 190 0.52 38.17 -0.29
C GLU A 190 1.48 37.18 0.39
N ILE A 191 1.09 35.90 0.46
CA ILE A 191 1.90 34.83 1.04
C ILE A 191 3.22 34.68 0.26
N GLY A 192 3.19 34.76 -1.07
CA GLY A 192 4.38 34.77 -1.91
C GLY A 192 5.34 35.92 -1.61
N LYS A 193 4.83 37.12 -1.30
CA LYS A 193 5.67 38.25 -0.85
C LYS A 193 6.28 38.01 0.53
N ILE A 194 5.50 37.45 1.48
CA ILE A 194 6.00 37.11 2.82
C ILE A 194 7.12 36.06 2.71
N LEU A 195 6.94 35.04 1.87
CA LEU A 195 7.92 34.00 1.57
C LEU A 195 9.21 34.58 0.96
N ASN A 196 9.12 35.21 -0.22
CA ASN A 196 10.29 35.68 -0.98
C ASN A 196 11.14 36.70 -0.22
N ASN A 197 10.51 37.56 0.60
CA ASN A 197 11.22 38.57 1.38
C ASN A 197 12.06 37.96 2.52
N ASN A 198 11.57 36.90 3.16
CA ASN A 198 12.08 36.43 4.45
C ASN A 198 12.77 35.06 4.40
N PHE A 199 12.53 34.25 3.37
CA PHE A 199 13.01 32.87 3.25
C PHE A 199 13.69 32.64 1.89
N VAL A 200 14.44 31.55 1.77
CA VAL A 200 14.75 30.94 0.46
C VAL A 200 13.82 29.74 0.28
N CYS A 201 13.01 29.74 -0.78
CA CYS A 201 11.92 28.78 -0.94
C CYS A 201 12.36 27.63 -1.85
N ILE A 202 12.46 26.42 -1.31
CA ILE A 202 12.88 25.21 -2.04
C ILE A 202 11.68 24.28 -2.18
N LYS A 203 11.47 23.79 -3.41
CA LYS A 203 10.42 22.83 -3.76
C LYS A 203 11.04 21.48 -4.11
N VAL A 204 10.43 20.39 -3.63
CA VAL A 204 10.94 19.02 -3.83
C VAL A 204 9.80 18.07 -4.17
N ASP A 205 9.96 17.33 -5.26
CA ASP A 205 9.18 16.13 -5.54
C ASP A 205 9.75 14.96 -4.72
N ARG A 206 8.94 14.36 -3.84
CA ARG A 206 9.33 13.19 -3.05
C ARG A 206 9.62 11.95 -3.89
N GLU A 207 9.09 11.91 -5.11
CA GLU A 207 9.32 10.84 -6.09
C GLU A 207 10.60 11.06 -6.90
N GLU A 208 11.24 12.22 -6.83
CA GLU A 208 12.62 12.41 -7.33
C GLU A 208 13.64 12.30 -6.20
N ARG A 209 13.30 12.80 -5.01
CA ARG A 209 14.18 12.88 -3.84
C ARG A 209 13.57 12.21 -2.60
N PRO A 210 13.31 10.89 -2.63
CA PRO A 210 12.81 10.15 -1.47
C PRO A 210 13.81 10.16 -0.30
N ASP A 211 15.10 10.39 -0.56
CA ASP A 211 16.14 10.57 0.46
C ASP A 211 15.94 11.87 1.27
N ILE A 212 15.59 12.98 0.61
CA ILE A 212 15.25 14.25 1.24
C ILE A 212 13.90 14.14 1.97
N ASP A 213 12.89 13.54 1.33
CA ASP A 213 11.58 13.30 1.92
C ASP A 213 11.68 12.51 3.24
N LYS A 214 12.35 11.35 3.23
CA LYS A 214 12.46 10.47 4.41
C LYS A 214 13.16 11.17 5.59
N VAL A 215 14.21 11.97 5.35
CA VAL A 215 14.92 12.72 6.41
C VAL A 215 14.02 13.78 7.06
N TYR A 216 13.32 14.59 6.27
CA TYR A 216 12.49 15.67 6.82
C TYR A 216 11.13 15.17 7.33
N MET A 217 10.61 14.07 6.79
CA MET A 217 9.43 13.38 7.33
C MET A 217 9.71 12.79 8.71
N ALA A 218 10.87 12.13 8.90
CA ALA A 218 11.29 11.65 10.21
C ALA A 218 11.43 12.79 11.23
N PHE A 219 11.87 13.98 10.81
CA PHE A 219 11.84 15.18 11.64
C PHE A 219 10.42 15.60 12.04
N VAL A 220 9.49 15.75 11.07
CA VAL A 220 8.10 16.17 11.33
C VAL A 220 7.38 15.17 12.26
N GLN A 221 7.58 13.87 12.03
CA GLN A 221 7.05 12.80 12.90
C GLN A 221 7.61 12.90 14.33
N ALA A 222 8.91 13.12 14.49
CA ALA A 222 9.54 13.22 15.80
C ALA A 222 9.08 14.44 16.63
N ILE A 223 8.67 15.54 15.99
CA ILE A 223 8.20 16.75 16.70
C ILE A 223 6.68 16.83 16.89
N SER A 224 5.88 16.18 16.04
CA SER A 224 4.41 16.31 16.03
C SER A 224 3.66 15.02 16.39
N GLY A 225 4.31 13.86 16.28
CA GLY A 225 3.66 12.55 16.41
C GLY A 225 2.88 12.08 15.17
N GLY A 226 2.92 12.85 14.06
CA GLY A 226 2.29 12.51 12.79
C GLY A 226 3.09 13.01 11.59
N GLY A 227 2.60 12.73 10.38
CA GLY A 227 3.25 13.13 9.13
C GLY A 227 2.33 12.96 7.93
N GLY A 228 2.81 13.32 6.75
CA GLY A 228 2.06 13.30 5.49
C GLY A 228 2.40 14.50 4.61
N TRP A 229 1.82 14.53 3.40
CA TRP A 229 2.06 15.58 2.40
C TRP A 229 0.82 16.46 2.23
N PRO A 230 0.97 17.74 1.85
CA PRO A 230 2.22 18.47 1.64
C PRO A 230 2.97 18.64 2.96
N MET A 231 4.30 18.51 2.91
CA MET A 231 5.18 18.70 4.06
C MET A 231 5.83 20.09 3.97
N SER A 232 5.82 20.81 5.09
CA SER A 232 6.24 22.21 5.21
C SER A 232 7.28 22.33 6.34
N VAL A 233 8.54 22.61 6.01
CA VAL A 233 9.67 22.55 6.96
C VAL A 233 10.56 23.78 6.83
N TRP A 234 11.06 24.28 7.96
CA TRP A 234 11.98 25.41 8.02
C TRP A 234 13.37 24.98 8.50
N LEU A 235 14.39 25.31 7.69
CA LEU A 235 15.78 24.91 7.88
C LEU A 235 16.70 26.11 8.09
N THR A 236 17.82 25.91 8.78
CA THR A 236 18.95 26.86 8.75
C THR A 236 19.63 26.87 7.36
N PRO A 237 20.50 27.85 7.05
CA PRO A 237 21.33 27.84 5.82
C PRO A 237 22.25 26.62 5.67
N GLU A 238 22.44 25.86 6.76
CA GLU A 238 23.16 24.58 6.84
C GLU A 238 22.21 23.37 6.78
N LEU A 239 20.98 23.55 6.26
CA LEU A 239 19.95 22.53 6.02
C LEU A 239 19.36 21.86 7.28
N LYS A 240 19.70 22.33 8.49
CA LYS A 240 19.25 21.73 9.75
C LYS A 240 17.82 22.16 10.08
N PRO A 241 16.88 21.25 10.34
CA PRO A 241 15.48 21.60 10.59
C PRO A 241 15.24 22.12 12.01
N PHE A 242 14.39 23.15 12.17
CA PHE A 242 14.00 23.70 13.48
C PHE A 242 12.49 23.73 13.75
N VAL A 243 11.66 23.89 12.72
CA VAL A 243 10.19 23.82 12.77
C VAL A 243 9.67 23.09 11.53
N GLY A 244 8.57 22.37 11.65
CA GLY A 244 7.88 21.77 10.51
C GLY A 244 6.47 21.27 10.86
N GLY A 245 5.72 20.91 9.83
CA GLY A 245 4.37 20.38 9.88
C GLY A 245 3.92 19.92 8.49
N THR A 246 2.63 19.63 8.34
CA THR A 246 2.05 19.25 7.04
C THR A 246 1.39 20.45 6.36
N TYR A 247 0.07 20.42 6.19
CA TYR A 247 -0.75 21.52 5.67
C TYR A 247 -1.01 22.59 6.74
N PHE A 248 -0.89 23.85 6.35
CA PHE A 248 -1.27 25.02 7.14
C PHE A 248 -2.35 25.81 6.36
N PRO A 249 -3.48 26.19 6.98
CA PRO A 249 -4.48 27.00 6.29
C PRO A 249 -3.92 28.40 6.00
N PRO A 250 -4.37 29.12 4.96
CA PRO A 250 -3.81 30.43 4.62
C PRO A 250 -4.00 31.47 5.75
N GLU A 251 -5.16 31.44 6.41
CA GLU A 251 -5.58 32.36 7.46
C GLU A 251 -5.72 31.67 8.83
N ASP A 252 -5.70 32.45 9.92
CA ASP A 252 -5.93 31.97 11.29
C ASP A 252 -7.33 31.32 11.43
N THR A 253 -7.39 30.18 12.11
CA THR A 253 -8.67 29.58 12.55
C THR A 253 -8.77 29.62 14.07
N LEU A 254 -9.98 29.35 14.60
CA LEU A 254 -10.27 29.37 16.04
C LEU A 254 -9.34 28.48 16.90
N HIS A 255 -8.62 27.54 16.28
CA HIS A 255 -7.81 26.52 16.96
C HIS A 255 -6.37 26.38 16.44
N ARG A 256 -5.99 27.04 15.33
CA ARG A 256 -4.60 27.02 14.80
C ARG A 256 -4.25 28.34 14.09
N PRO A 257 -3.00 28.83 14.20
CA PRO A 257 -2.53 29.95 13.40
C PRO A 257 -2.47 29.56 11.91
N GLY A 258 -2.74 30.53 11.05
CA GLY A 258 -2.62 30.43 9.62
C GLY A 258 -1.18 30.55 9.14
N PHE A 259 -0.97 30.21 7.87
CA PHE A 259 0.35 30.17 7.25
C PHE A 259 1.00 31.55 7.21
N LYS A 260 0.23 32.63 6.99
CA LYS A 260 0.71 34.03 7.14
C LYS A 260 1.30 34.29 8.53
N THR A 261 0.53 33.98 9.57
CA THR A 261 0.91 34.14 10.98
C THR A 261 2.14 33.30 11.33
N VAL A 262 2.21 32.04 10.87
CA VAL A 262 3.37 31.17 11.07
C VAL A 262 4.63 31.75 10.40
N LEU A 263 4.54 32.17 9.13
CA LEU A 263 5.68 32.73 8.39
C LEU A 263 6.22 34.03 9.02
N GLN A 264 5.34 34.93 9.47
CA GLN A 264 5.73 36.17 10.15
C GLN A 264 6.48 35.87 11.45
N ASN A 265 5.87 35.08 12.35
CA ASN A 265 6.48 34.68 13.62
C ASN A 265 7.85 33.99 13.43
N LEU A 266 7.98 33.08 12.45
CA LEU A 266 9.25 32.40 12.19
C LEU A 266 10.33 33.34 11.64
N SER A 267 9.95 34.35 10.87
CA SER A 267 10.90 35.37 10.39
C SER A 267 11.42 36.26 11.53
N GLU A 268 10.55 36.67 12.44
CA GLU A 268 10.92 37.45 13.63
C GLU A 268 11.81 36.64 14.56
N GLN A 269 11.44 35.38 14.85
CA GLN A 269 12.26 34.48 15.66
C GLN A 269 13.63 34.17 15.04
N TRP A 270 13.77 34.16 13.70
CA TRP A 270 15.08 34.08 13.07
C TRP A 270 15.91 35.35 13.30
N LYS A 271 15.31 36.54 13.13
CA LYS A 271 15.99 37.84 13.31
C LYS A 271 16.44 38.09 14.76
N GLU A 272 15.62 37.71 15.74
CA GLU A 272 15.89 37.96 17.16
C GLU A 272 16.66 36.82 17.84
N ASN A 273 16.33 35.57 17.52
CA ASN A 273 16.74 34.39 18.30
C ASN A 273 17.54 33.35 17.50
N GLN A 274 18.18 33.72 16.38
CA GLN A 274 18.93 32.84 15.47
C GLN A 274 19.75 31.76 16.21
N LYS A 275 20.59 32.17 17.17
CA LYS A 275 21.45 31.25 17.92
C LYS A 275 20.66 30.16 18.67
N ALA A 276 19.55 30.51 19.30
CA ALA A 276 18.72 29.56 20.03
C ALA A 276 18.01 28.58 19.09
N LEU A 277 17.64 29.01 17.87
CA LEU A 277 17.11 28.14 16.82
C LEU A 277 18.19 27.18 16.30
N THR A 278 19.40 27.65 16.00
CA THR A 278 20.52 26.78 15.57
C THR A 278 20.88 25.75 16.63
N GLU A 279 21.02 26.17 17.90
CA GLU A 279 21.27 25.24 19.01
C GLU A 279 20.13 24.23 19.22
N ARG A 280 18.89 24.60 18.92
CA ARG A 280 17.75 23.67 18.93
C ARG A 280 17.84 22.68 17.76
N SER A 281 18.22 23.16 16.57
CA SER A 281 18.41 22.33 15.37
C SER A 281 19.48 21.25 15.60
N ASP A 282 20.62 21.60 16.20
CA ASP A 282 21.69 20.65 16.53
C ASP A 282 21.26 19.58 17.53
N LYS A 283 20.49 19.98 18.55
CA LYS A 283 19.92 19.05 19.55
C LYS A 283 18.91 18.10 18.89
N ILE A 284 18.07 18.60 17.99
CA ILE A 284 17.10 17.81 17.21
C ILE A 284 17.83 16.84 16.27
N LEU A 285 18.81 17.30 15.50
CA LEU A 285 19.58 16.46 14.58
C LEU A 285 20.28 15.31 15.31
N SER A 286 20.87 15.59 16.48
CA SER A 286 21.48 14.54 17.32
C SER A 286 20.48 13.55 17.92
N VAL A 287 19.22 13.97 18.14
CA VAL A 287 18.13 13.07 18.57
C VAL A 287 17.63 12.23 17.39
N LEU A 288 17.46 12.80 16.21
CA LEU A 288 17.06 12.08 15.00
C LEU A 288 18.10 11.03 14.60
N GLN A 289 19.37 11.39 14.57
CA GLN A 289 20.48 10.46 14.35
C GLN A 289 20.40 9.27 15.32
N LYS A 290 20.15 9.52 16.62
CA LYS A 290 20.04 8.46 17.64
C LYS A 290 18.75 7.64 17.55
N ALA A 291 17.66 8.23 17.08
CA ALA A 291 16.38 7.53 16.88
C ALA A 291 16.41 6.62 15.65
N THR A 292 17.15 7.01 14.62
CA THR A 292 17.30 6.30 13.33
C THR A 292 18.51 5.36 13.29
N LEU A 293 19.21 5.18 14.41
CA LEU A 293 20.22 4.13 14.59
C LEU A 293 19.56 2.74 14.59
N VAL A 294 19.53 2.12 13.41
CA VAL A 294 19.40 0.67 13.24
C VAL A 294 20.81 0.09 13.14
N ASN A 295 21.20 -0.68 14.15
CA ASN A 295 22.50 -1.34 14.21
C ASN A 295 22.49 -2.58 15.12
N ALA A 296 23.17 -3.64 14.67
CA ALA A 296 23.49 -4.81 15.50
C ALA A 296 24.92 -4.71 16.03
N LYS A 297 25.27 -5.53 17.02
CA LYS A 297 26.66 -5.81 17.38
C LYS A 297 27.23 -6.95 16.54
N ALA A 298 28.55 -6.97 16.35
CA ALA A 298 29.24 -8.13 15.77
C ALA A 298 28.94 -9.39 16.60
N GLY A 299 28.43 -10.44 15.95
CA GLY A 299 28.00 -11.69 16.60
C GLY A 299 26.59 -11.64 17.22
N GLU A 300 25.83 -10.54 17.07
CA GLU A 300 24.42 -10.51 17.43
C GLU A 300 23.58 -11.34 16.45
N MET A 301 22.69 -12.17 16.99
CA MET A 301 21.85 -13.08 16.20
C MET A 301 20.49 -12.47 15.89
N PRO A 302 19.83 -12.89 14.79
CA PRO A 302 18.42 -12.61 14.55
C PRO A 302 17.54 -12.92 15.78
N PRO A 303 16.40 -12.21 15.94
CA PRO A 303 15.46 -12.49 17.02
C PRO A 303 14.82 -13.88 16.85
N ASP A 304 14.23 -14.44 17.91
CA ASP A 304 13.44 -15.67 17.77
C ASP A 304 12.27 -15.41 16.82
N TRP A 305 12.24 -16.18 15.73
CA TRP A 305 11.19 -16.07 14.72
C TRP A 305 9.83 -16.45 15.29
N GLN A 306 9.73 -17.36 16.28
CA GLN A 306 8.43 -17.77 16.82
C GLN A 306 7.78 -16.64 17.61
N GLU A 307 8.52 -16.02 18.54
CA GLU A 307 8.07 -14.83 19.29
C GLU A 307 7.68 -13.70 18.34
N VAL A 308 8.52 -13.37 17.36
CA VAL A 308 8.31 -12.26 16.40
C VAL A 308 7.10 -12.51 15.50
N THR A 309 7.00 -13.71 14.91
CA THR A 309 5.92 -14.09 13.97
C THR A 309 4.57 -14.16 14.68
N GLU A 310 4.53 -14.72 15.88
CA GLU A 310 3.33 -14.76 16.73
C GLU A 310 2.92 -13.36 17.20
N ARG A 311 3.86 -12.50 17.60
CA ARG A 311 3.58 -11.11 17.99
C ARG A 311 3.06 -10.26 16.82
N CYS A 312 3.60 -10.45 15.62
CA CYS A 312 3.13 -9.80 14.39
C CYS A 312 1.67 -10.18 14.09
N PHE A 313 1.35 -11.47 14.13
CA PHE A 313 -0.02 -11.96 13.99
C PHE A 313 -0.96 -11.41 15.07
N GLN A 314 -0.54 -11.38 16.35
CA GLN A 314 -1.35 -10.83 17.43
C GLN A 314 -1.64 -9.33 17.27
N GLN A 315 -0.65 -8.55 16.83
CA GLN A 315 -0.83 -7.13 16.56
C GLN A 315 -1.83 -6.91 15.41
N LEU A 316 -1.67 -7.63 14.28
CA LEU A 316 -2.60 -7.55 13.15
C LEU A 316 -4.02 -7.99 13.53
N ALA A 317 -4.15 -9.12 14.24
CA ALA A 317 -5.44 -9.64 14.71
C ALA A 317 -6.13 -8.75 15.76
N HIS A 318 -5.39 -7.89 16.46
CA HIS A 318 -5.95 -6.89 17.37
C HIS A 318 -6.41 -5.62 16.65
N SER A 319 -5.70 -5.21 15.58
CA SER A 319 -6.08 -4.09 14.70
C SER A 319 -7.15 -4.43 13.66
N TYR A 320 -7.46 -5.71 13.47
CA TYR A 320 -8.32 -6.19 12.39
C TYR A 320 -9.79 -5.82 12.60
N GLU A 321 -10.41 -5.31 11.54
CA GLU A 321 -11.80 -4.85 11.52
C GLU A 321 -12.69 -5.94 10.86
N GLU A 322 -13.70 -6.44 11.58
CA GLU A 322 -14.45 -7.65 11.20
C GLU A 322 -15.53 -7.43 10.13
N GLU A 323 -16.10 -6.22 10.00
CA GLU A 323 -17.25 -5.95 9.13
C GLU A 323 -16.82 -5.63 7.69
N TYR A 324 -15.76 -4.84 7.51
CA TYR A 324 -15.23 -4.45 6.20
C TYR A 324 -13.77 -4.87 5.97
N GLY A 325 -13.12 -5.55 6.92
CA GLY A 325 -11.72 -5.96 6.78
C GLY A 325 -10.73 -4.78 6.86
N GLY A 326 -9.44 -5.09 6.86
CA GLY A 326 -8.35 -4.12 7.05
C GLY A 326 -7.87 -4.04 8.50
N PHE A 327 -6.83 -3.24 8.72
CA PHE A 327 -6.04 -3.17 9.96
C PHE A 327 -5.98 -1.75 10.54
N SER A 328 -6.98 -0.93 10.21
CA SER A 328 -7.16 0.47 10.62
C SER A 328 -8.65 0.80 10.53
N THR A 329 -9.08 1.91 11.15
CA THR A 329 -10.49 2.35 11.13
C THR A 329 -10.81 3.26 9.95
N SER A 330 -10.13 4.42 9.89
CA SER A 330 -10.24 5.46 8.86
C SER A 330 -9.05 6.42 9.05
N PRO A 331 -8.35 6.85 7.99
CA PRO A 331 -8.40 6.28 6.64
C PRO A 331 -7.92 4.81 6.61
N LYS A 332 -8.39 4.03 5.63
CA LYS A 332 -7.96 2.64 5.40
C LYS A 332 -7.02 2.54 4.19
N PHE A 333 -5.79 2.11 4.44
CA PHE A 333 -4.77 1.85 3.41
C PHE A 333 -4.72 0.35 3.05
N PRO A 334 -4.47 -0.01 1.76
CA PRO A 334 -4.33 -1.40 1.31
C PRO A 334 -3.21 -2.19 2.01
N SER A 335 -2.04 -1.57 2.23
CA SER A 335 -0.88 -2.12 2.95
C SER A 335 -0.57 -3.60 2.65
N ALA A 336 -0.32 -3.90 1.37
CA ALA A 336 -0.25 -5.25 0.82
C ALA A 336 0.74 -6.21 1.50
N VAL A 337 1.81 -5.66 2.11
CA VAL A 337 2.76 -6.40 2.96
C VAL A 337 2.08 -7.18 4.10
N ASN A 338 0.95 -6.70 4.62
CA ASN A 338 0.16 -7.39 5.64
C ASN A 338 -0.47 -8.68 5.10
N PHE A 339 -1.02 -8.67 3.88
CA PHE A 339 -1.56 -9.88 3.25
C PHE A 339 -0.46 -10.90 2.99
N ARG A 340 0.69 -10.43 2.48
CA ARG A 340 1.86 -11.27 2.25
C ARG A 340 2.33 -11.94 3.54
N PHE A 341 2.49 -11.19 4.64
CA PHE A 341 2.78 -11.78 5.95
C PHE A 341 1.72 -12.80 6.39
N LEU A 342 0.43 -12.47 6.30
CA LEU A 342 -0.65 -13.36 6.74
C LEU A 342 -0.73 -14.66 5.91
N PHE A 343 -0.44 -14.61 4.60
CA PHE A 343 -0.33 -15.80 3.76
C PHE A 343 0.90 -16.66 4.12
N HIS A 344 2.05 -16.06 4.46
CA HIS A 344 3.20 -16.81 4.97
C HIS A 344 2.91 -17.42 6.36
N PHE A 345 2.22 -16.68 7.24
CA PHE A 345 1.80 -17.16 8.56
C PHE A 345 0.83 -18.34 8.45
N TRP A 346 -0.19 -18.23 7.60
CA TRP A 346 -1.10 -19.34 7.27
C TRP A 346 -0.30 -20.54 6.76
N ALA A 347 0.62 -20.35 5.81
CA ALA A 347 1.37 -21.44 5.19
C ALA A 347 2.25 -22.22 6.17
N LEU A 348 2.81 -21.58 7.22
CA LEU A 348 3.52 -22.27 8.30
C LEU A 348 2.60 -22.89 9.37
N LYS A 349 1.31 -22.56 9.38
CA LYS A 349 0.38 -22.88 10.48
C LYS A 349 -0.99 -23.38 9.98
N LYS A 350 -1.04 -23.98 8.78
CA LYS A 350 -2.25 -24.23 7.95
C LYS A 350 -3.43 -24.88 8.71
N THR A 351 -3.16 -25.78 9.64
CA THR A 351 -4.17 -26.54 10.40
C THR A 351 -4.54 -25.92 11.76
N SER A 352 -3.87 -24.84 12.18
CA SER A 352 -4.13 -24.18 13.46
C SER A 352 -5.21 -23.11 13.34
N ALA A 353 -5.94 -22.85 14.43
CA ALA A 353 -6.95 -21.80 14.47
C ALA A 353 -6.38 -20.40 14.12
N LYS A 354 -5.13 -20.11 14.48
CA LYS A 354 -4.45 -18.84 14.13
C LYS A 354 -4.11 -18.77 12.64
N GLY A 355 -3.63 -19.86 12.06
CA GLY A 355 -3.34 -19.95 10.63
C GLY A 355 -4.60 -19.78 9.79
N VAL A 356 -5.69 -20.50 10.14
CA VAL A 356 -7.01 -20.32 9.51
C VAL A 356 -7.47 -18.86 9.61
N ARG A 357 -7.41 -18.26 10.80
CA ARG A 357 -7.79 -16.85 11.00
C ARG A 357 -6.90 -15.87 10.23
N ALA A 358 -5.60 -16.14 10.06
CA ALA A 358 -4.71 -15.32 9.23
C ALA A 358 -5.18 -15.29 7.77
N LEU A 359 -5.55 -16.45 7.23
CA LEU A 359 -6.11 -16.55 5.88
C LEU A 359 -7.49 -15.87 5.76
N GLU A 360 -8.37 -16.05 6.75
CA GLU A 360 -9.68 -15.38 6.81
C GLU A 360 -9.53 -13.86 6.75
N MET A 361 -8.66 -13.26 7.59
CA MET A 361 -8.45 -11.82 7.63
C MET A 361 -7.90 -11.27 6.30
N ALA A 362 -6.96 -11.97 5.67
CA ALA A 362 -6.38 -11.57 4.39
C ALA A 362 -7.39 -11.67 3.23
N LEU A 363 -8.05 -12.83 3.07
CA LEU A 363 -9.03 -13.04 2.00
C LEU A 363 -10.28 -12.17 2.17
N HIS A 364 -10.75 -11.93 3.40
CA HIS A 364 -11.87 -11.03 3.66
C HIS A 364 -11.53 -9.59 3.28
N THR A 365 -10.37 -9.08 3.73
CA THR A 365 -9.94 -7.72 3.43
C THR A 365 -9.80 -7.47 1.92
N LEU A 366 -9.09 -8.36 1.21
CA LEU A 366 -8.95 -8.27 -0.25
C LEU A 366 -10.31 -8.33 -0.96
N LYS A 367 -11.25 -9.12 -0.45
CA LYS A 367 -12.61 -9.22 -1.02
C LYS A 367 -13.43 -7.95 -0.78
N MET A 368 -13.35 -7.36 0.42
CA MET A 368 -14.05 -6.11 0.72
C MET A 368 -13.46 -4.92 -0.03
N MET A 369 -12.12 -4.81 -0.15
CA MET A 369 -11.46 -3.82 -1.02
C MET A 369 -11.92 -3.94 -2.48
N ALA A 370 -11.97 -5.15 -3.04
CA ALA A 370 -12.36 -5.38 -4.44
C ALA A 370 -13.87 -5.21 -4.73
N LEU A 371 -14.70 -5.11 -3.69
CA LEU A 371 -16.13 -4.75 -3.76
C LEU A 371 -16.36 -3.26 -3.47
N GLY A 372 -15.48 -2.64 -2.68
CA GLY A 372 -15.48 -1.22 -2.32
C GLY A 372 -15.24 -0.27 -3.50
N GLY A 373 -15.46 1.03 -3.27
CA GLY A 373 -15.18 2.09 -4.24
C GLY A 373 -13.72 2.51 -4.31
N ILE A 374 -12.86 1.96 -3.44
CA ILE A 374 -11.40 2.00 -3.62
C ILE A 374 -10.96 1.28 -4.91
N ARG A 375 -11.75 0.35 -5.46
CA ARG A 375 -11.57 -0.16 -6.82
C ARG A 375 -12.43 0.64 -7.79
N ASP A 376 -11.83 1.06 -8.90
CA ASP A 376 -12.56 1.71 -9.98
C ASP A 376 -13.35 0.67 -10.81
N HIS A 377 -14.66 0.59 -10.59
CA HIS A 377 -15.53 -0.39 -11.27
C HIS A 377 -15.81 -0.09 -12.75
N VAL A 378 -15.27 1.00 -13.32
CA VAL A 378 -15.43 1.35 -14.74
C VAL A 378 -14.07 1.49 -15.44
N GLY A 379 -13.16 2.29 -14.88
CA GLY A 379 -11.80 2.50 -15.37
C GLY A 379 -10.78 1.47 -14.90
N GLN A 380 -11.13 0.55 -13.99
CA GLN A 380 -10.29 -0.55 -13.48
C GLN A 380 -9.10 -0.09 -12.62
N GLY A 381 -8.51 -1.05 -11.90
CA GLY A 381 -7.42 -0.80 -10.94
C GLY A 381 -7.91 -0.19 -9.62
N PHE A 382 -6.97 0.09 -8.72
CA PHE A 382 -7.25 0.59 -7.37
C PHE A 382 -6.76 2.03 -7.18
N HIS A 383 -7.59 2.80 -6.49
CA HIS A 383 -7.21 4.06 -5.86
C HIS A 383 -6.39 3.80 -4.59
N ARG A 384 -5.56 4.77 -4.19
CA ARG A 384 -4.49 4.59 -3.22
C ARG A 384 -4.96 4.24 -1.80
N TYR A 385 -5.99 4.91 -1.28
CA TYR A 385 -6.55 4.63 0.04
C TYR A 385 -8.00 5.13 0.18
N SER A 386 -8.72 4.58 1.15
CA SER A 386 -10.09 4.96 1.51
C SER A 386 -10.08 6.01 2.62
N THR A 387 -10.86 7.09 2.49
CA THR A 387 -11.10 8.06 3.57
C THR A 387 -11.94 7.44 4.68
N ASP A 388 -12.91 6.61 4.33
CA ASP A 388 -13.79 5.89 5.28
C ASP A 388 -13.34 4.46 5.59
N GLY A 389 -14.02 3.86 6.57
CA GLY A 389 -13.83 2.48 7.00
C GLY A 389 -14.60 1.43 6.20
N GLU A 390 -15.42 1.79 5.21
CA GLU A 390 -16.19 0.84 4.40
C GLU A 390 -15.46 0.45 3.09
N TRP A 391 -14.28 1.03 2.84
CA TRP A 391 -13.60 1.04 1.54
C TRP A 391 -14.44 1.73 0.44
N HIS A 392 -15.34 2.65 0.80
CA HIS A 392 -16.27 3.27 -0.15
C HIS A 392 -15.66 4.49 -0.85
N VAL A 393 -15.31 5.54 -0.12
CA VAL A 393 -14.82 6.80 -0.71
C VAL A 393 -13.29 6.82 -0.71
N PRO A 394 -12.63 6.78 -1.89
CA PRO A 394 -11.18 6.89 -1.97
C PRO A 394 -10.70 8.35 -1.97
N HIS A 395 -9.41 8.54 -1.71
CA HIS A 395 -8.65 9.58 -2.41
C HIS A 395 -8.22 9.02 -3.77
N PHE A 396 -8.48 9.75 -4.85
CA PHE A 396 -8.59 9.13 -6.19
C PHE A 396 -7.25 8.86 -6.90
N GLU A 397 -6.13 9.21 -6.26
CA GLU A 397 -4.76 8.89 -6.70
C GLU A 397 -4.64 7.40 -7.11
N LYS A 398 -4.11 7.09 -8.30
CA LYS A 398 -3.83 5.69 -8.72
C LYS A 398 -2.34 5.47 -8.94
N MET A 399 -1.66 4.97 -7.91
CA MET A 399 -0.20 4.79 -7.90
C MET A 399 0.24 3.42 -8.45
N LEU A 400 1.35 3.39 -9.19
CA LEU A 400 1.90 2.15 -9.78
C LEU A 400 2.32 1.12 -8.73
N TYR A 401 2.96 1.55 -7.64
CA TYR A 401 3.44 0.64 -6.59
C TYR A 401 2.28 -0.06 -5.84
N ASP A 402 1.11 0.58 -5.74
CA ASP A 402 -0.10 -0.03 -5.19
C ASP A 402 -0.68 -1.06 -6.16
N GLN A 403 -0.75 -0.74 -7.47
CA GLN A 403 -1.19 -1.71 -8.49
C GLN A 403 -0.28 -2.95 -8.48
N ALA A 404 1.03 -2.75 -8.48
CA ALA A 404 2.02 -3.82 -8.49
C ALA A 404 1.87 -4.79 -7.33
N GLN A 405 1.79 -4.27 -6.10
CA GLN A 405 1.67 -5.10 -4.90
C GLN A 405 0.29 -5.74 -4.75
N LEU A 406 -0.79 -5.07 -5.18
CA LEU A 406 -2.13 -5.65 -5.17
C LEU A 406 -2.29 -6.74 -6.23
N ALA A 407 -1.73 -6.59 -7.43
CA ALA A 407 -1.71 -7.66 -8.43
C ALA A 407 -1.06 -8.93 -7.87
N LEU A 408 0.00 -8.81 -7.08
CA LEU A 408 0.60 -9.92 -6.34
C LEU A 408 -0.32 -10.48 -5.25
N ALA A 409 -0.88 -9.64 -4.38
CA ALA A 409 -1.75 -10.09 -3.29
C ALA A 409 -3.02 -10.80 -3.79
N PHE A 410 -3.61 -10.33 -4.89
CA PHE A 410 -4.75 -10.98 -5.57
C PHE A 410 -4.33 -12.26 -6.30
N THR A 411 -3.13 -12.33 -6.88
CA THR A 411 -2.57 -13.57 -7.46
C THR A 411 -2.32 -14.63 -6.39
N ASP A 412 -1.71 -14.25 -5.25
CA ASP A 412 -1.46 -15.14 -4.12
C ASP A 412 -2.78 -15.61 -3.49
N ALA A 413 -3.77 -14.72 -3.34
CA ALA A 413 -5.11 -15.09 -2.88
C ALA A 413 -5.80 -16.11 -3.81
N TYR A 414 -5.65 -15.98 -5.14
CA TYR A 414 -6.13 -16.98 -6.09
C TYR A 414 -5.38 -18.31 -5.95
N GLN A 415 -4.04 -18.27 -5.87
CA GLN A 415 -3.20 -19.47 -5.76
C GLN A 415 -3.47 -20.27 -4.46
N ILE A 416 -3.92 -19.59 -3.39
CA ILE A 416 -4.28 -20.23 -2.12
C ILE A 416 -5.72 -20.75 -2.10
N SER A 417 -6.67 -20.00 -2.68
CA SER A 417 -8.12 -20.28 -2.51
C SER A 417 -8.79 -20.98 -3.69
N GLY A 418 -8.23 -20.86 -4.89
CA GLY A 418 -8.88 -21.27 -6.15
C GLY A 418 -10.07 -20.39 -6.59
N ASP A 419 -10.51 -19.41 -5.79
CA ASP A 419 -11.64 -18.53 -6.12
C ASP A 419 -11.25 -17.58 -7.26
N SER A 420 -11.89 -17.76 -8.43
CA SER A 420 -11.60 -16.98 -9.63
C SER A 420 -11.84 -15.49 -9.46
N PHE A 421 -12.64 -15.07 -8.48
CA PHE A 421 -12.80 -13.67 -8.10
C PHE A 421 -11.45 -12.96 -7.92
N PHE A 422 -10.50 -13.59 -7.20
CA PHE A 422 -9.20 -12.95 -6.95
C PHE A 422 -8.33 -12.91 -8.22
N LYS A 423 -8.38 -13.95 -9.08
CA LYS A 423 -7.73 -13.96 -10.40
C LYS A 423 -8.24 -12.82 -11.29
N ASP A 424 -9.55 -12.64 -11.34
CA ASP A 424 -10.16 -11.70 -12.26
C ASP A 424 -9.97 -10.24 -11.77
N VAL A 425 -9.79 -10.02 -10.47
CA VAL A 425 -9.29 -8.75 -9.91
C VAL A 425 -7.79 -8.54 -10.19
N ALA A 426 -6.94 -9.57 -10.11
CA ALA A 426 -5.53 -9.44 -10.52
C ALA A 426 -5.41 -9.03 -12.00
N ARG A 427 -6.24 -9.61 -12.87
CA ARG A 427 -6.33 -9.25 -14.30
C ARG A 427 -6.83 -7.83 -14.53
N ASP A 428 -7.80 -7.36 -13.74
CA ASP A 428 -8.32 -5.98 -13.77
C ASP A 428 -7.21 -4.94 -13.56
N ILE A 429 -6.35 -5.19 -12.56
CA ILE A 429 -5.19 -4.34 -12.24
C ILE A 429 -4.18 -4.34 -13.39
N LEU A 430 -3.80 -5.53 -13.89
CA LEU A 430 -2.82 -5.65 -14.97
C LEU A 430 -3.35 -5.07 -16.30
N GLN A 431 -4.66 -5.11 -16.54
CA GLN A 431 -5.30 -4.47 -17.69
C GLN A 431 -5.24 -2.93 -17.58
N TYR A 432 -5.55 -2.36 -16.41
CA TYR A 432 -5.39 -0.93 -16.14
C TYR A 432 -3.94 -0.48 -16.37
N VAL A 433 -2.95 -1.13 -15.73
CA VAL A 433 -1.53 -0.77 -15.87
C VAL A 433 -1.04 -0.92 -17.32
N SER A 434 -1.51 -1.93 -18.06
CA SER A 434 -1.16 -2.13 -19.48
C SER A 434 -1.73 -1.06 -20.42
N ARG A 435 -2.81 -0.37 -20.01
CA ARG A 435 -3.56 0.58 -20.84
C ARG A 435 -3.23 2.04 -20.52
N ASP A 436 -3.06 2.37 -19.24
CA ASP A 436 -3.01 3.75 -18.75
C ASP A 436 -1.63 4.12 -18.16
N LEU A 437 -1.01 3.22 -17.39
CA LEU A 437 0.31 3.44 -16.77
C LEU A 437 1.47 2.81 -17.56
N SER A 438 1.36 2.65 -18.88
CA SER A 438 2.40 2.01 -19.72
C SER A 438 2.98 2.92 -20.80
N ASP A 439 4.31 2.96 -20.87
CA ASP A 439 5.06 3.61 -21.95
C ASP A 439 5.25 2.65 -23.15
N PRO A 440 5.02 3.09 -24.41
CA PRO A 440 5.27 2.29 -25.61
C PRO A 440 6.68 1.69 -25.76
N THR A 441 7.69 2.24 -25.10
CA THR A 441 9.08 1.73 -25.06
C THR A 441 9.27 0.56 -24.10
N GLY A 442 8.32 0.31 -23.19
CA GLY A 442 8.31 -0.81 -22.25
C GLY A 442 8.23 -0.40 -20.77
N GLY A 443 8.52 0.86 -20.43
CA GLY A 443 8.41 1.37 -19.05
C GLY A 443 6.98 1.43 -18.51
N PHE A 444 6.87 1.78 -17.23
CA PHE A 444 5.62 2.10 -16.55
C PHE A 444 5.71 3.48 -15.89
N TYR A 445 4.67 4.30 -16.05
CA TYR A 445 4.51 5.64 -15.48
C TYR A 445 4.13 5.58 -13.98
N SER A 446 4.45 6.61 -13.20
CA SER A 446 4.36 6.55 -11.73
C SER A 446 2.93 6.55 -11.21
N ALA A 447 2.03 7.41 -11.70
CA ALA A 447 0.66 7.54 -11.21
C ALA A 447 -0.32 8.31 -12.13
N GLU A 448 -1.63 8.12 -11.91
CA GLU A 448 -2.67 9.10 -12.28
C GLU A 448 -3.10 9.95 -11.06
N ASP A 449 -3.36 11.23 -11.32
CA ASP A 449 -3.81 12.28 -10.38
C ASP A 449 -5.16 11.96 -9.73
N ALA A 450 -5.39 12.44 -8.50
CA ALA A 450 -6.72 12.42 -7.89
C ALA A 450 -7.67 13.41 -8.59
N ASP A 451 -7.13 14.53 -9.05
CA ASP A 451 -7.89 15.68 -9.51
C ASP A 451 -8.05 15.70 -11.04
N SER A 452 -9.26 15.96 -11.53
CA SER A 452 -9.51 16.21 -12.95
C SER A 452 -10.55 17.30 -13.17
N TYR A 453 -10.62 17.86 -14.38
CA TYR A 453 -11.69 18.78 -14.74
C TYR A 453 -13.02 18.02 -14.91
N PRO A 454 -14.13 18.47 -14.28
CA PRO A 454 -15.44 17.83 -14.44
C PRO A 454 -15.99 17.85 -15.88
N THR A 455 -15.70 18.92 -16.63
CA THR A 455 -16.05 19.09 -18.04
C THR A 455 -14.91 19.80 -18.79
N ALA A 456 -14.93 19.79 -20.12
CA ALA A 456 -13.89 20.45 -20.94
C ALA A 456 -13.89 21.99 -20.81
N GLU A 457 -14.99 22.56 -20.33
CA GLU A 457 -15.19 24.00 -20.09
C GLU A 457 -14.93 24.41 -18.64
N SER A 458 -14.62 23.45 -17.75
CA SER A 458 -14.39 23.70 -16.34
C SER A 458 -13.02 24.37 -16.11
N ASN A 459 -12.99 25.42 -15.28
CA ASN A 459 -11.77 26.18 -14.99
C ASN A 459 -11.04 25.74 -13.70
N LYS A 460 -11.66 24.88 -12.87
CA LYS A 460 -11.04 24.23 -11.70
C LYS A 460 -11.07 22.71 -11.87
N LYS A 461 -10.01 22.01 -11.47
CA LYS A 461 -10.07 20.57 -11.20
C LYS A 461 -10.88 20.31 -9.91
N MET A 462 -11.36 19.08 -9.75
CA MET A 462 -12.00 18.57 -8.53
C MET A 462 -11.58 17.12 -8.31
N GLU A 463 -11.49 16.67 -7.05
CA GLU A 463 -11.11 15.30 -6.71
C GLU A 463 -12.13 14.29 -7.27
N GLY A 464 -11.62 13.23 -7.91
CA GLY A 464 -12.41 12.08 -8.38
C GLY A 464 -13.36 12.35 -9.54
N ALA A 465 -13.39 13.57 -10.09
CA ALA A 465 -14.37 14.00 -11.10
C ALA A 465 -14.42 13.10 -12.35
N PHE A 466 -13.28 12.51 -12.75
CA PHE A 466 -13.22 11.52 -13.84
C PHE A 466 -13.99 10.22 -13.53
N CYS A 467 -13.95 9.75 -12.28
CA CYS A 467 -14.40 8.42 -11.85
C CYS A 467 -15.86 8.38 -11.38
N VAL A 468 -16.41 9.51 -10.90
CA VAL A 468 -17.73 9.56 -10.25
C VAL A 468 -18.90 9.90 -11.19
N TRP A 469 -20.13 9.63 -10.74
CA TRP A 469 -21.33 9.72 -11.58
C TRP A 469 -22.56 10.26 -10.82
N THR A 470 -23.35 11.12 -11.46
CA THR A 470 -24.72 11.41 -11.01
C THR A 470 -25.68 10.28 -11.43
N GLU A 471 -26.76 10.09 -10.68
CA GLU A 471 -27.74 9.02 -10.96
C GLU A 471 -28.46 9.24 -12.30
N ASP A 472 -28.86 10.48 -12.58
CA ASP A 472 -29.43 10.92 -13.85
C ASP A 472 -28.49 10.65 -15.05
N ALA A 473 -27.18 10.86 -14.91
CA ALA A 473 -26.23 10.53 -15.98
C ALA A 473 -26.22 9.01 -16.25
N ILE A 474 -26.26 8.18 -15.21
CA ILE A 474 -26.34 6.71 -15.36
C ILE A 474 -27.66 6.31 -16.04
N ARG A 475 -28.80 6.93 -15.67
CA ARG A 475 -30.09 6.68 -16.32
C ARG A 475 -30.10 7.09 -17.80
N ARG A 476 -29.54 8.24 -18.14
CA ARG A 476 -29.45 8.72 -19.54
C ARG A 476 -28.51 7.89 -20.42
N LEU A 477 -27.50 7.22 -19.84
CA LEU A 477 -26.53 6.39 -20.58
C LEU A 477 -26.90 4.90 -20.68
N LEU A 478 -27.73 4.40 -19.76
CA LEU A 478 -28.17 2.99 -19.70
C LEU A 478 -29.71 2.82 -19.84
N PRO A 479 -30.38 3.46 -20.82
CA PRO A 479 -31.86 3.48 -20.91
C PRO A 479 -32.49 2.18 -21.42
N GLU A 480 -31.72 1.23 -21.95
CA GLU A 480 -32.29 0.04 -22.58
C GLU A 480 -32.99 -0.88 -21.57
N THR A 481 -34.18 -1.35 -21.92
CA THR A 481 -34.87 -2.42 -21.19
C THR A 481 -34.13 -3.74 -21.34
N VAL A 482 -34.11 -4.56 -20.28
CA VAL A 482 -33.44 -5.87 -20.28
C VAL A 482 -34.46 -6.98 -20.53
N PRO A 483 -34.43 -7.67 -21.68
CA PRO A 483 -35.32 -8.81 -21.93
C PRO A 483 -35.04 -9.94 -20.95
N GLY A 484 -36.11 -10.51 -20.38
CA GLY A 484 -36.03 -11.54 -19.35
C GLY A 484 -35.94 -11.01 -17.92
N ALA A 485 -35.74 -9.71 -17.70
CA ALA A 485 -35.91 -9.10 -16.38
C ALA A 485 -37.40 -8.80 -16.08
N THR A 486 -37.69 -8.52 -14.81
CA THR A 486 -38.98 -7.98 -14.34
C THR A 486 -39.47 -6.83 -15.23
N GLN A 487 -40.76 -6.86 -15.60
CA GLN A 487 -41.32 -6.01 -16.67
C GLN A 487 -40.97 -4.52 -16.50
N GLY A 488 -40.33 -3.95 -17.54
CA GLY A 488 -39.95 -2.54 -17.59
C GLY A 488 -38.56 -2.20 -17.04
N THR A 489 -37.86 -3.16 -16.40
CA THR A 489 -36.50 -2.95 -15.84
C THR A 489 -35.50 -2.53 -16.92
N THR A 490 -34.79 -1.43 -16.67
CA THR A 490 -33.69 -0.95 -17.53
C THR A 490 -32.32 -1.43 -17.06
N MET A 491 -31.32 -1.32 -17.94
CA MET A 491 -29.90 -1.47 -17.58
C MET A 491 -29.49 -0.53 -16.43
N ALA A 492 -30.02 0.70 -16.41
CA ALA A 492 -29.82 1.65 -15.32
C ALA A 492 -30.37 1.14 -13.98
N ASP A 493 -31.56 0.54 -13.93
CA ASP A 493 -32.15 0.05 -12.67
C ASP A 493 -31.36 -1.09 -12.04
N ILE A 494 -30.82 -1.99 -12.89
CA ILE A 494 -29.94 -3.09 -12.47
C ILE A 494 -28.60 -2.53 -11.96
N PHE A 495 -27.99 -1.63 -12.72
CA PHE A 495 -26.68 -1.04 -12.39
C PHE A 495 -26.73 -0.16 -11.13
N THR A 496 -27.72 0.74 -11.04
CA THR A 496 -27.90 1.64 -9.88
C THR A 496 -28.16 0.85 -8.61
N HIS A 497 -28.94 -0.24 -8.68
CA HIS A 497 -29.09 -1.14 -7.56
C HIS A 497 -27.78 -1.82 -7.16
N HIS A 498 -27.11 -2.50 -8.10
CA HIS A 498 -25.89 -3.27 -7.84
C HIS A 498 -24.79 -2.42 -7.19
N TYR A 499 -24.55 -1.23 -7.75
CA TYR A 499 -23.49 -0.30 -7.35
C TYR A 499 -23.91 0.74 -6.29
N GLY A 500 -25.09 0.59 -5.66
CA GLY A 500 -25.51 1.44 -4.55
C GLY A 500 -25.64 2.93 -4.88
N VAL A 501 -26.05 3.24 -6.11
CA VAL A 501 -26.21 4.60 -6.63
C VAL A 501 -27.49 5.23 -6.05
N LYS A 502 -27.42 6.53 -5.74
CA LYS A 502 -28.51 7.33 -5.16
C LYS A 502 -28.67 8.64 -5.92
N GLU A 503 -29.91 9.11 -6.01
CA GLU A 503 -30.31 10.36 -6.67
C GLU A 503 -29.53 11.59 -6.18
N GLY A 504 -29.44 11.77 -4.85
CA GLY A 504 -28.68 12.84 -4.20
C GLY A 504 -27.19 12.56 -3.99
N GLY A 505 -26.61 11.60 -4.72
CA GLY A 505 -25.25 11.09 -4.48
C GLY A 505 -25.16 10.11 -3.30
N ASN A 506 -24.05 9.38 -3.21
CA ASN A 506 -23.84 8.36 -2.17
C ASN A 506 -22.73 8.66 -1.15
N VAL A 507 -21.99 9.76 -1.33
CA VAL A 507 -20.99 10.31 -0.40
C VAL A 507 -21.67 11.22 0.63
N THR A 508 -21.17 11.25 1.88
CA THR A 508 -21.63 12.18 2.93
C THR A 508 -20.68 13.37 3.09
N GLY A 509 -21.17 14.49 3.61
CA GLY A 509 -20.34 15.69 3.86
C GLY A 509 -19.28 15.52 4.98
N GLU A 510 -19.27 14.38 5.68
CA GLU A 510 -18.17 14.01 6.59
C GLU A 510 -17.01 13.33 5.84
N GLN A 511 -17.31 12.64 4.73
CA GLN A 511 -16.34 12.04 3.80
C GLN A 511 -15.86 13.04 2.73
N ASP A 512 -16.64 14.07 2.44
CA ASP A 512 -16.37 15.14 1.46
C ASP A 512 -16.36 16.52 2.15
N PRO A 513 -15.28 16.88 2.87
CA PRO A 513 -15.20 18.14 3.62
C PRO A 513 -15.06 19.39 2.73
N HIS A 514 -14.70 19.21 1.45
CA HIS A 514 -14.56 20.31 0.48
C HIS A 514 -15.82 20.50 -0.39
N GLY A 515 -16.74 19.54 -0.39
CA GLY A 515 -18.02 19.59 -1.11
C GLY A 515 -17.92 19.23 -2.60
N GLU A 516 -16.86 18.54 -3.01
CA GLU A 516 -16.53 18.26 -4.41
C GLU A 516 -17.28 17.04 -4.98
N LEU A 517 -17.67 16.10 -4.10
CA LEU A 517 -18.41 14.89 -4.43
C LEU A 517 -19.94 15.05 -4.20
N LYS A 518 -20.40 16.29 -4.01
CA LYS A 518 -21.81 16.61 -3.81
C LYS A 518 -22.68 16.17 -5.00
N ASN A 519 -23.74 15.42 -4.70
CA ASN A 519 -24.63 14.74 -5.66
C ASN A 519 -23.94 13.65 -6.52
N GLN A 520 -22.67 13.33 -6.26
CA GLN A 520 -21.93 12.30 -6.98
C GLN A 520 -22.05 10.93 -6.29
N ASN A 521 -21.88 9.88 -7.09
CA ASN A 521 -21.80 8.51 -6.62
C ASN A 521 -20.42 7.94 -6.92
N VAL A 522 -19.74 7.48 -5.87
CA VAL A 522 -18.63 6.53 -5.98
C VAL A 522 -19.25 5.14 -6.09
N LEU A 523 -18.87 4.38 -7.12
CA LEU A 523 -19.45 3.07 -7.38
C LEU A 523 -18.92 2.03 -6.38
N ILE A 524 -19.81 1.32 -5.69
CA ILE A 524 -19.47 0.31 -4.69
C ILE A 524 -20.48 -0.83 -4.76
N ILE A 525 -20.02 -2.08 -4.78
CA ILE A 525 -20.90 -3.26 -4.91
C ILE A 525 -21.65 -3.48 -3.58
N ARG A 526 -22.77 -2.80 -3.39
CA ARG A 526 -23.62 -2.87 -2.20
C ARG A 526 -24.52 -4.12 -2.18
N TYR A 527 -24.78 -4.72 -3.35
CA TYR A 527 -25.57 -5.94 -3.47
C TYR A 527 -24.84 -6.95 -4.36
N SER A 528 -24.69 -8.18 -3.89
CA SER A 528 -24.02 -9.24 -4.66
C SER A 528 -24.80 -9.60 -5.94
N LEU A 529 -24.14 -10.32 -6.84
CA LEU A 529 -24.78 -10.88 -8.04
C LEU A 529 -26.01 -11.72 -7.67
N ASP A 530 -25.90 -12.64 -6.68
CA ASP A 530 -27.04 -13.40 -6.11
C ASP A 530 -28.26 -12.52 -5.79
N LEU A 531 -28.04 -11.42 -5.06
CA LEU A 531 -29.12 -10.53 -4.59
C LEU A 531 -29.69 -9.66 -5.71
N THR A 532 -28.84 -9.25 -6.64
CA THR A 532 -29.21 -8.45 -7.81
C THR A 532 -30.05 -9.30 -8.78
N ALA A 533 -29.62 -10.53 -9.05
CA ALA A 533 -30.31 -11.52 -9.85
C ALA A 533 -31.70 -11.83 -9.26
N ALA A 534 -31.77 -12.14 -7.97
CA ALA A 534 -33.01 -12.45 -7.26
C ALA A 534 -33.99 -11.26 -7.16
N LYS A 535 -33.51 -10.00 -7.24
CA LYS A 535 -34.38 -8.81 -7.26
C LYS A 535 -35.06 -8.59 -8.61
N PHE A 536 -34.35 -8.85 -9.71
CA PHE A 536 -34.81 -8.53 -11.06
C PHE A 536 -35.31 -9.74 -11.86
N ASP A 537 -35.29 -10.93 -11.26
CA ASP A 537 -35.66 -12.23 -11.86
C ASP A 537 -34.77 -12.60 -13.06
N LEU A 538 -33.45 -12.48 -12.88
CA LEU A 538 -32.44 -12.76 -13.91
C LEU A 538 -31.57 -13.97 -13.59
N GLU A 539 -31.19 -14.73 -14.61
CA GLU A 539 -30.12 -15.73 -14.53
C GLU A 539 -28.75 -15.04 -14.34
N MET A 540 -27.86 -15.66 -13.56
CA MET A 540 -26.53 -15.12 -13.22
C MET A 540 -25.71 -14.71 -14.45
N GLY A 541 -25.55 -15.61 -15.43
CA GLY A 541 -24.80 -15.28 -16.66
C GLY A 541 -25.45 -14.17 -17.48
N LYS A 542 -26.78 -13.98 -17.37
CA LYS A 542 -27.48 -12.87 -18.03
C LYS A 542 -27.31 -11.55 -17.27
N LEU A 543 -27.26 -11.58 -15.95
CA LEU A 543 -26.90 -10.42 -15.13
C LEU A 543 -25.46 -9.97 -15.40
N GLU A 544 -24.52 -10.91 -15.50
CA GLU A 544 -23.10 -10.63 -15.79
C GLU A 544 -22.91 -10.01 -17.18
N ASP A 545 -23.60 -10.51 -18.21
CA ASP A 545 -23.71 -9.90 -19.55
C ASP A 545 -24.21 -8.44 -19.48
N VAL A 546 -25.28 -8.19 -18.72
CA VAL A 546 -25.86 -6.85 -18.55
C VAL A 546 -24.88 -5.91 -17.83
N LEU A 547 -24.36 -6.30 -16.67
CA LEU A 547 -23.43 -5.46 -15.90
C LEU A 547 -22.11 -5.21 -16.65
N GLY A 548 -21.64 -6.18 -17.44
CA GLY A 548 -20.52 -6.02 -18.37
C GLY A 548 -20.79 -4.93 -19.40
N LYS A 549 -21.94 -5.01 -20.10
CA LYS A 549 -22.37 -3.99 -21.08
C LYS A 549 -22.53 -2.60 -20.45
N CYS A 550 -23.06 -2.51 -19.22
CA CYS A 550 -23.14 -1.25 -18.49
C CYS A 550 -21.75 -0.64 -18.24
N ARG A 551 -20.80 -1.43 -17.71
CA ARG A 551 -19.41 -0.97 -17.50
C ARG A 551 -18.75 -0.53 -18.81
N SER A 552 -18.87 -1.31 -19.89
CA SER A 552 -18.31 -0.95 -21.20
C SER A 552 -18.86 0.36 -21.75
N LYS A 553 -20.18 0.61 -21.62
CA LYS A 553 -20.80 1.88 -22.02
C LYS A 553 -20.28 3.07 -21.21
N LEU A 554 -20.19 2.94 -19.89
CA LEU A 554 -19.69 4.00 -19.01
C LEU A 554 -18.20 4.27 -19.29
N PHE A 555 -17.40 3.22 -19.56
CA PHE A 555 -15.99 3.34 -19.93
C PHE A 555 -15.80 4.14 -21.23
N GLU A 556 -16.58 3.83 -22.28
CA GLU A 556 -16.53 4.60 -23.54
C GLU A 556 -16.95 6.07 -23.37
N VAL A 557 -17.81 6.39 -22.40
CA VAL A 557 -18.09 7.79 -22.02
C VAL A 557 -16.92 8.40 -21.25
N SER A 558 -16.31 7.69 -20.28
CA SER A 558 -15.13 8.17 -19.56
C SER A 558 -13.95 8.49 -20.47
N ARG A 559 -13.76 7.76 -21.58
CA ARG A 559 -12.74 8.07 -22.61
C ARG A 559 -12.86 9.47 -23.24
N HIS A 560 -14.01 10.13 -23.08
CA HIS A 560 -14.29 11.48 -23.59
C HIS A 560 -14.35 12.54 -22.47
N ARG A 561 -14.20 12.16 -21.20
CA ARG A 561 -14.04 13.10 -20.08
C ARG A 561 -12.61 13.65 -20.04
N PRO A 562 -12.37 14.85 -19.48
CA PRO A 562 -11.01 15.28 -19.14
C PRO A 562 -10.38 14.28 -18.17
N ARG A 563 -9.30 13.62 -18.59
CA ARG A 563 -8.57 12.68 -17.71
C ARG A 563 -7.93 13.42 -16.53
N PRO A 564 -7.64 12.72 -15.42
CA PRO A 564 -6.66 13.20 -14.46
C PRO A 564 -5.29 13.37 -15.13
N HIS A 565 -4.39 14.14 -14.50
CA HIS A 565 -3.02 14.25 -15.00
C HIS A 565 -2.29 12.90 -14.85
N LEU A 566 -1.47 12.55 -15.84
CA LEU A 566 -0.62 11.35 -15.82
C LEU A 566 0.80 11.79 -15.48
N ASP A 567 1.31 11.39 -14.31
CA ASP A 567 2.72 11.61 -14.00
C ASP A 567 3.57 10.64 -14.82
N SER A 568 4.21 11.18 -15.85
CA SER A 568 5.03 10.41 -16.80
C SER A 568 6.43 10.05 -16.29
N LYS A 569 6.75 10.37 -15.02
CA LYS A 569 7.94 9.89 -14.32
C LYS A 569 7.96 8.36 -14.30
N MET A 570 9.08 7.75 -14.69
CA MET A 570 9.27 6.31 -14.71
C MET A 570 10.40 5.95 -13.74
N LEU A 571 10.02 5.40 -12.57
CA LEU A 571 10.91 5.07 -11.46
C LEU A 571 11.40 3.63 -11.52
N ALA A 572 12.70 3.39 -11.31
CA ALA A 572 13.28 2.06 -11.36
C ALA A 572 12.68 1.13 -10.27
N SER A 573 12.54 1.62 -9.04
CA SER A 573 11.93 0.89 -7.92
C SER A 573 10.49 0.44 -8.22
N TRP A 574 9.61 1.35 -8.65
CA TRP A 574 8.19 1.04 -8.92
C TRP A 574 8.01 0.19 -10.19
N ASN A 575 8.84 0.40 -11.22
CA ASN A 575 8.92 -0.50 -12.37
C ASN A 575 9.37 -1.90 -11.94
N GLY A 576 10.32 -2.02 -11.01
CA GLY A 576 10.71 -3.28 -10.37
C GLY A 576 9.53 -4.00 -9.73
N LEU A 577 8.79 -3.32 -8.85
CA LEU A 577 7.57 -3.90 -8.25
C LEU A 577 6.58 -4.38 -9.33
N MET A 578 6.37 -3.60 -10.39
CA MET A 578 5.41 -3.97 -11.44
C MET A 578 5.90 -5.12 -12.34
N ILE A 579 7.20 -5.23 -12.61
CA ILE A 579 7.82 -6.39 -13.28
C ILE A 579 7.55 -7.67 -12.48
N SER A 580 7.74 -7.65 -11.15
CA SER A 580 7.39 -8.75 -10.26
C SER A 580 5.89 -9.09 -10.35
N GLY A 581 5.02 -8.08 -10.34
CA GLY A 581 3.58 -8.21 -10.54
C GLY A 581 3.20 -8.97 -11.82
N PHE A 582 3.68 -8.51 -12.98
CA PHE A 582 3.43 -9.16 -14.27
C PHE A 582 4.06 -10.56 -14.38
N ALA A 583 5.30 -10.74 -13.90
CA ALA A 583 6.00 -12.03 -13.96
C ALA A 583 5.29 -13.11 -13.13
N ARG A 584 5.01 -12.84 -11.85
CA ARG A 584 4.35 -13.80 -10.96
C ARG A 584 2.91 -14.07 -11.40
N ALA A 585 2.16 -13.05 -11.85
CA ALA A 585 0.82 -13.25 -12.38
C ALA A 585 0.83 -14.06 -13.69
N GLY A 586 1.76 -13.79 -14.61
CA GLY A 586 1.93 -14.59 -15.83
C GLY A 586 2.22 -16.07 -15.54
N ALA A 587 3.13 -16.33 -14.58
CA ALA A 587 3.49 -17.68 -14.15
C ALA A 587 2.32 -18.45 -13.49
N VAL A 588 1.56 -17.81 -12.59
CA VAL A 588 0.45 -18.44 -11.84
C VAL A 588 -0.82 -18.56 -12.69
N LEU A 589 -1.14 -17.54 -13.50
CA LEU A 589 -2.32 -17.51 -14.36
C LEU A 589 -2.10 -18.16 -15.73
N GLN A 590 -0.88 -18.64 -15.99
CA GLN A 590 -0.44 -19.31 -17.23
C GLN A 590 -0.61 -18.44 -18.48
N ASP A 591 -0.30 -17.15 -18.35
CA ASP A 591 -0.44 -16.14 -19.40
C ASP A 591 0.95 -15.65 -19.86
N LYS A 592 1.45 -16.21 -20.98
CA LYS A 592 2.75 -15.81 -21.56
C LYS A 592 2.78 -14.31 -21.94
N SER A 593 1.64 -13.64 -22.17
CA SER A 593 1.62 -12.21 -22.53
C SER A 593 1.98 -11.29 -21.36
N TYR A 594 1.69 -11.70 -20.12
CA TYR A 594 2.12 -10.98 -18.91
C TYR A 594 3.62 -11.13 -18.67
N VAL A 595 4.18 -12.33 -18.86
CA VAL A 595 5.65 -12.54 -18.80
C VAL A 595 6.34 -11.63 -19.84
N GLN A 596 5.83 -11.61 -21.08
CA GLN A 596 6.32 -10.72 -22.15
C GLN A 596 6.11 -9.22 -21.88
N ARG A 597 5.18 -8.83 -20.98
CA ARG A 597 5.07 -7.43 -20.52
C ARG A 597 6.13 -7.09 -19.46
N ALA A 598 6.49 -8.05 -18.62
CA ALA A 598 7.58 -7.93 -17.65
C ALA A 598 8.97 -7.91 -18.32
N GLU A 599 9.23 -8.79 -19.29
CA GLU A 599 10.49 -8.82 -20.08
C GLU A 599 10.77 -7.48 -20.78
N ARG A 600 9.74 -6.86 -21.37
CA ARG A 600 9.85 -5.52 -21.99
C ARG A 600 10.16 -4.42 -20.99
N ALA A 601 9.59 -4.48 -19.78
CA ALA A 601 9.89 -3.51 -18.73
C ALA A 601 11.30 -3.72 -18.13
N ALA A 602 11.74 -4.96 -17.93
CA ALA A 602 13.11 -5.26 -17.50
C ALA A 602 14.15 -4.84 -18.57
N THR A 603 13.83 -5.02 -19.85
CA THR A 603 14.63 -4.50 -20.97
C THR A 603 14.69 -2.98 -20.94
N PHE A 604 13.55 -2.29 -20.79
CA PHE A 604 13.48 -0.84 -20.65
C PHE A 604 14.36 -0.32 -19.50
N LEU A 605 14.29 -0.94 -18.31
CA LEU A 605 15.16 -0.60 -17.18
C LEU A 605 16.64 -0.72 -17.55
N ARG A 606 17.04 -1.82 -18.19
CA ARG A 606 18.43 -2.06 -18.60
C ARG A 606 18.93 -1.10 -19.68
N THR A 607 18.01 -0.50 -20.46
CA THR A 607 18.34 0.43 -21.55
C THR A 607 18.32 1.91 -21.12
N HIS A 608 17.41 2.31 -20.22
CA HIS A 608 17.16 3.73 -19.89
C HIS A 608 17.45 4.12 -18.44
N LEU A 609 17.50 3.15 -17.52
CA LEU A 609 17.69 3.36 -16.08
C LEU A 609 18.89 2.58 -15.51
N PHE A 610 19.81 2.15 -16.39
CA PHE A 610 21.08 1.53 -16.00
C PHE A 610 22.24 2.13 -16.78
N ASP A 611 23.08 2.92 -16.10
CA ASP A 611 24.31 3.43 -16.69
C ASP A 611 25.35 2.31 -16.76
N SER A 612 25.59 1.81 -17.98
CA SER A 612 26.58 0.77 -18.24
C SER A 612 28.03 1.21 -18.00
N SER A 613 28.32 2.51 -17.87
CA SER A 613 29.67 3.03 -17.62
C SER A 613 30.06 3.00 -16.14
N SER A 614 29.22 3.53 -15.25
CA SER A 614 29.41 3.38 -13.78
C SER A 614 28.89 2.05 -13.22
N LYS A 615 28.12 1.29 -14.02
CA LYS A 615 27.38 0.06 -13.63
C LYS A 615 26.36 0.30 -12.52
N ARG A 616 25.73 1.48 -12.48
CA ARG A 616 24.73 1.88 -11.49
C ARG A 616 23.34 1.99 -12.13
N LEU A 617 22.30 1.73 -11.34
CA LEU A 617 20.95 2.18 -11.66
C LEU A 617 20.85 3.72 -11.56
N LEU A 618 19.97 4.29 -12.38
CA LEU A 618 19.44 5.64 -12.24
C LEU A 618 18.04 5.54 -11.62
N HIS A 619 17.65 6.53 -10.83
CA HIS A 619 16.37 6.50 -10.10
C HIS A 619 15.15 6.67 -11.02
N SER A 620 15.18 7.72 -11.85
CA SER A 620 14.04 8.16 -12.66
C SER A 620 14.41 8.50 -14.10
N CYS A 621 13.42 8.48 -14.99
CA CYS A 621 13.45 9.05 -16.34
C CYS A 621 12.04 9.51 -16.73
N TYR A 622 11.91 10.24 -17.84
CA TYR A 622 10.69 11.00 -18.18
C TYR A 622 10.26 10.80 -19.63
N ARG A 623 8.98 11.09 -19.92
CA ARG A 623 8.47 11.18 -21.28
C ARG A 623 8.76 12.58 -21.83
N GLY A 624 9.61 12.67 -22.85
CA GLY A 624 9.90 13.92 -23.57
C GLY A 624 8.75 14.38 -24.47
N ASP A 625 8.77 15.65 -24.88
CA ASP A 625 7.76 16.25 -25.79
C ASP A 625 7.73 15.53 -27.15
N GLU A 626 8.89 15.12 -27.67
CA GLU A 626 9.03 14.32 -28.89
C GLU A 626 8.70 12.82 -28.67
N ARG A 627 8.15 12.46 -27.50
CA ARG A 627 7.81 11.08 -27.06
C ARG A 627 9.02 10.16 -26.91
N THR A 628 10.20 10.75 -26.81
CA THR A 628 11.48 10.16 -26.41
C THR A 628 11.49 9.83 -24.91
N VAL A 629 12.41 8.96 -24.50
CA VAL A 629 12.75 8.78 -23.07
C VAL A 629 13.86 9.78 -22.75
N GLU A 630 13.61 10.64 -21.77
CA GLU A 630 14.51 11.73 -21.39
C GLU A 630 15.04 11.58 -19.96
N GLN A 631 16.19 12.20 -19.72
CA GLN A 631 16.85 12.32 -18.43
C GLN A 631 16.93 13.80 -18.02
N ILE A 632 16.96 14.06 -16.71
CA ILE A 632 17.30 15.39 -16.18
C ILE A 632 18.78 15.71 -16.44
N SER A 633 19.14 16.99 -16.38
CA SER A 633 20.48 17.50 -16.69
C SER A 633 21.60 16.92 -15.81
N SER A 634 21.25 16.48 -14.60
CA SER A 634 22.11 15.72 -13.68
C SER A 634 21.33 14.50 -13.15
N PRO A 635 21.38 13.34 -13.83
CA PRO A 635 20.62 12.15 -13.45
C PRO A 635 20.85 11.73 -12.00
N ILE A 636 19.77 11.44 -11.28
CA ILE A 636 19.82 10.99 -9.88
C ILE A 636 20.23 9.51 -9.84
N PRO A 637 21.33 9.15 -9.13
CA PRO A 637 21.69 7.75 -8.92
C PRO A 637 20.59 7.00 -8.18
N GLY A 638 20.35 5.74 -8.54
CA GLY A 638 19.31 4.92 -7.89
C GLY A 638 19.54 4.75 -6.39
N PHE A 639 18.46 4.79 -5.62
CA PHE A 639 18.42 4.58 -4.17
C PHE A 639 18.29 3.08 -3.83
N LEU A 640 18.36 2.73 -2.55
CA LEU A 640 18.31 1.35 -2.08
C LEU A 640 17.06 0.59 -2.57
N ASP A 641 15.90 1.26 -2.65
CA ASP A 641 14.64 0.69 -3.16
C ASP A 641 14.70 0.38 -4.67
N ASP A 642 15.41 1.17 -5.48
CA ASP A 642 15.61 0.86 -6.90
C ASP A 642 16.35 -0.47 -7.06
N TYR A 643 17.45 -0.67 -6.32
CA TYR A 643 18.18 -1.93 -6.36
C TYR A 643 17.35 -3.07 -5.76
N ALA A 644 16.78 -2.90 -4.56
CA ALA A 644 16.07 -3.98 -3.88
C ALA A 644 14.84 -4.48 -4.67
N PHE A 645 14.07 -3.58 -5.29
CA PHE A 645 12.86 -3.96 -6.02
C PHE A 645 13.18 -4.48 -7.43
N VAL A 646 14.22 -3.97 -8.10
CA VAL A 646 14.67 -4.50 -9.40
C VAL A 646 15.37 -5.86 -9.24
N ILE A 647 16.23 -6.06 -8.24
CA ILE A 647 16.82 -7.39 -7.94
C ILE A 647 15.71 -8.42 -7.70
N ARG A 648 14.71 -8.08 -6.88
CA ARG A 648 13.54 -8.95 -6.64
C ARG A 648 12.81 -9.30 -7.94
N SER A 649 12.55 -8.29 -8.77
CA SER A 649 11.77 -8.46 -9.99
C SER A 649 12.49 -9.29 -11.05
N LEU A 650 13.81 -9.21 -11.11
CA LEU A 650 14.64 -10.01 -12.00
C LEU A 650 14.69 -11.49 -11.59
N ILE A 651 14.70 -11.79 -10.29
CA ILE A 651 14.57 -13.18 -9.80
C ILE A 651 13.15 -13.70 -10.08
N ASP A 652 12.12 -12.91 -9.81
CA ASP A 652 10.72 -13.26 -10.09
C ASP A 652 10.46 -13.45 -11.61
N LEU A 653 11.14 -12.66 -12.45
CA LEU A 653 11.10 -12.77 -13.90
C LEU A 653 11.82 -14.01 -14.42
N TYR A 654 12.97 -14.36 -13.83
CA TYR A 654 13.63 -15.64 -14.12
C TYR A 654 12.71 -16.82 -13.77
N GLU A 655 12.06 -16.84 -12.59
CA GLU A 655 11.15 -17.94 -12.22
C GLU A 655 9.88 -18.03 -13.11
N ALA A 656 9.61 -17.01 -13.93
CA ALA A 656 8.51 -16.96 -14.89
C ALA A 656 8.91 -17.22 -16.35
N SER A 657 10.16 -16.93 -16.75
CA SER A 657 10.67 -17.00 -18.13
C SER A 657 11.76 -18.07 -18.35
N PHE A 658 12.46 -18.44 -17.28
CA PHE A 658 13.71 -19.22 -17.26
C PHE A 658 14.90 -18.63 -18.04
N ASP A 659 14.79 -17.37 -18.50
CA ASP A 659 15.89 -16.65 -19.11
C ASP A 659 16.91 -16.22 -18.04
N GLN A 660 18.10 -16.81 -18.13
CA GLN A 660 19.16 -16.67 -17.13
C GLN A 660 19.83 -15.28 -17.16
N GLN A 661 19.65 -14.47 -18.22
CA GLN A 661 20.23 -13.12 -18.29
C GLN A 661 19.70 -12.21 -17.17
N TRP A 662 18.49 -12.48 -16.67
CA TRP A 662 17.89 -11.73 -15.57
C TRP A 662 18.55 -12.08 -14.23
N LEU A 663 18.98 -13.33 -14.01
CA LEU A 663 19.76 -13.72 -12.83
C LEU A 663 21.18 -13.15 -12.86
N GLU A 664 21.84 -13.17 -14.02
CA GLU A 664 23.16 -12.55 -14.20
C GLU A 664 23.13 -11.06 -13.80
N TRP A 665 22.10 -10.34 -14.24
CA TRP A 665 21.93 -8.93 -13.91
C TRP A 665 21.47 -8.71 -12.45
N ALA A 666 20.62 -9.58 -11.89
CA ALA A 666 20.26 -9.53 -10.47
C ALA A 666 21.47 -9.70 -9.54
N VAL A 667 22.39 -10.61 -9.88
CA VAL A 667 23.67 -10.82 -9.18
C VAL A 667 24.56 -9.57 -9.27
N GLN A 668 24.71 -9.00 -10.48
CA GLN A 668 25.47 -7.75 -10.66
C GLN A 668 24.88 -6.58 -9.85
N LEU A 669 23.56 -6.46 -9.80
CA LEU A 669 22.88 -5.42 -9.03
C LEU A 669 22.98 -5.66 -7.52
N GLN A 670 22.97 -6.90 -7.03
CA GLN A 670 23.22 -7.19 -5.61
C GLN A 670 24.67 -6.86 -5.22
N GLU A 671 25.67 -7.16 -6.05
CA GLU A 671 27.06 -6.72 -5.82
C GLU A 671 27.19 -5.18 -5.78
N ALA A 672 26.46 -4.46 -6.63
CA ALA A 672 26.41 -3.01 -6.60
C ALA A 672 25.70 -2.48 -5.33
N GLN A 673 24.56 -3.07 -4.95
CA GLN A 673 23.83 -2.71 -3.72
C GLN A 673 24.69 -2.93 -2.47
N ASP A 674 25.41 -4.04 -2.43
CA ASP A 674 26.37 -4.41 -1.38
C ASP A 674 27.51 -3.38 -1.26
N HIS A 675 27.97 -2.81 -2.38
CA HIS A 675 29.05 -1.82 -2.41
C HIS A 675 28.59 -0.40 -2.03
N LEU A 676 27.39 0.02 -2.46
CA LEU A 676 26.90 1.39 -2.32
C LEU A 676 26.25 1.69 -0.96
N PHE A 677 25.51 0.72 -0.41
CA PHE A 677 24.57 0.98 0.69
C PHE A 677 24.86 0.23 1.98
N TRP A 678 25.65 -0.85 1.96
CA TRP A 678 25.86 -1.68 3.15
C TRP A 678 26.65 -0.96 4.25
N ASP A 679 26.18 -1.06 5.49
CA ASP A 679 26.89 -0.59 6.67
C ASP A 679 27.80 -1.70 7.24
N CYS A 680 29.12 -1.54 7.10
CA CYS A 680 30.09 -2.48 7.66
C CYS A 680 30.22 -2.42 9.20
N GLU A 681 29.74 -1.36 9.86
CA GLU A 681 29.82 -1.22 11.33
C GLU A 681 28.52 -1.68 12.01
N GLY A 682 27.36 -1.24 11.50
CA GLY A 682 26.04 -1.53 12.07
C GLY A 682 25.23 -2.64 11.38
N PHE A 683 25.68 -3.14 10.23
CA PHE A 683 24.92 -4.01 9.30
C PHE A 683 23.63 -3.36 8.75
N ALA A 684 22.97 -4.05 7.81
CA ALA A 684 21.87 -3.53 7.00
C ALA A 684 22.29 -2.38 6.05
N TYR A 685 21.35 -1.91 5.23
CA TYR A 685 21.61 -0.97 4.13
C TYR A 685 21.05 0.43 4.41
N PHE A 686 21.84 1.46 4.11
CA PHE A 686 21.40 2.85 4.06
C PHE A 686 20.53 3.13 2.83
N THR A 687 19.59 4.07 2.93
CA THR A 687 18.66 4.45 1.84
C THR A 687 19.34 5.03 0.59
N ASN A 688 20.44 5.76 0.77
CA ASN A 688 21.17 6.49 -0.27
C ASN A 688 22.68 6.23 -0.15
N ASP A 689 23.46 6.46 -1.22
CA ASP A 689 24.92 6.28 -1.18
C ASP A 689 25.63 7.45 -0.45
N THR A 690 26.95 7.61 -0.61
CA THR A 690 27.73 8.67 0.05
C THR A 690 28.03 9.89 -0.84
N SER A 691 27.41 10.00 -2.02
CA SER A 691 27.76 11.01 -3.03
C SER A 691 27.15 12.41 -2.80
N ASP A 692 25.95 12.51 -2.21
CA ASP A 692 25.29 13.79 -1.95
C ASP A 692 25.53 14.30 -0.50
N PRO A 693 26.32 15.36 -0.30
CA PRO A 693 26.61 15.92 1.03
C PRO A 693 25.48 16.77 1.61
N SER A 694 24.39 17.02 0.87
CA SER A 694 23.21 17.75 1.38
C SER A 694 22.31 16.87 2.27
N VAL A 695 22.44 15.54 2.18
CA VAL A 695 21.68 14.57 2.98
C VAL A 695 22.29 14.43 4.37
N LEU A 696 21.86 15.29 5.32
CA LEU A 696 22.46 15.39 6.66
C LEU A 696 22.41 14.10 7.52
N ILE A 697 21.53 13.15 7.18
CA ILE A 697 21.41 11.85 7.86
C ILE A 697 21.12 10.77 6.79
N ARG A 698 22.01 9.80 6.60
CA ARG A 698 21.69 8.57 5.86
C ARG A 698 20.83 7.67 6.74
N LEU A 699 19.67 7.26 6.26
CA LEU A 699 18.67 6.50 7.04
C LEU A 699 18.74 5.00 6.77
N LYS A 700 18.20 4.21 7.70
CA LYS A 700 17.88 2.80 7.52
C LYS A 700 16.41 2.60 7.86
N GLU A 701 15.62 2.25 6.86
CA GLU A 701 14.16 2.30 6.92
C GLU A 701 13.56 1.17 7.77
N ASP A 702 13.08 1.49 8.97
CA ASP A 702 12.56 0.53 9.98
C ASP A 702 11.03 0.35 9.96
N GLN A 703 10.40 0.73 8.85
CA GLN A 703 8.97 0.57 8.62
C GLN A 703 8.65 0.19 7.16
N ASP A 704 7.82 -0.83 6.95
CA ASP A 704 7.09 -1.05 5.71
C ASP A 704 5.86 -0.10 5.70
N GLY A 705 5.63 0.62 4.60
CA GLY A 705 4.58 1.63 4.47
C GLY A 705 3.56 1.28 3.37
N SER A 706 3.29 2.24 2.49
CA SER A 706 2.63 1.98 1.19
C SER A 706 3.53 1.16 0.26
N GLU A 707 4.84 1.33 0.41
CA GLU A 707 5.92 0.56 -0.22
C GLU A 707 6.62 -0.28 0.88
N PRO A 708 7.12 -1.50 0.59
CA PRO A 708 7.88 -2.27 1.57
C PRO A 708 9.24 -1.62 1.84
N SER A 709 9.80 -1.74 3.06
CA SER A 709 11.16 -1.26 3.32
C SER A 709 12.13 -2.00 2.42
N ALA A 710 13.02 -1.26 1.76
CA ALA A 710 14.03 -1.85 0.88
C ALA A 710 15.00 -2.79 1.64
N ASN A 711 15.14 -2.63 2.96
CA ASN A 711 15.85 -3.59 3.81
C ASN A 711 15.05 -4.90 4.00
N SER A 712 13.72 -4.83 4.16
CA SER A 712 12.83 -6.01 4.21
C SER A 712 12.96 -6.85 2.94
N VAL A 713 12.93 -6.19 1.78
CA VAL A 713 13.08 -6.86 0.47
C VAL A 713 14.49 -7.39 0.26
N SER A 714 15.52 -6.60 0.61
CA SER A 714 16.93 -7.03 0.50
C SER A 714 17.24 -8.29 1.31
N ALA A 715 16.64 -8.46 2.49
CA ALA A 715 16.81 -9.68 3.29
C ALA A 715 16.31 -10.95 2.56
N SER A 716 15.20 -10.83 1.82
CA SER A 716 14.66 -11.91 0.99
C SER A 716 15.49 -12.14 -0.29
N ASN A 717 15.93 -11.07 -0.95
CA ASN A 717 16.79 -11.15 -2.14
C ASN A 717 18.13 -11.82 -1.82
N LEU A 718 18.82 -11.38 -0.77
CA LEU A 718 20.07 -11.98 -0.29
C LEU A 718 19.93 -13.48 -0.04
N LEU A 719 18.84 -13.89 0.62
CA LEU A 719 18.59 -15.31 0.91
C LEU A 719 18.33 -16.10 -0.39
N ARG A 720 17.49 -15.59 -1.30
CA ARG A 720 17.23 -16.24 -2.61
C ARG A 720 18.48 -16.34 -3.47
N LEU A 721 19.24 -15.25 -3.59
CA LEU A 721 20.49 -15.22 -4.36
C LEU A 721 21.59 -16.07 -3.72
N SER A 722 21.63 -16.23 -2.39
CA SER A 722 22.61 -17.12 -1.76
C SER A 722 22.48 -18.57 -2.25
N THR A 723 21.25 -19.03 -2.48
CA THR A 723 20.95 -20.33 -3.08
C THR A 723 21.14 -20.31 -4.60
N ILE A 724 20.48 -19.40 -5.33
CA ILE A 724 20.47 -19.36 -6.80
C ILE A 724 21.87 -19.12 -7.39
N ALA A 725 22.68 -18.30 -6.73
CA ALA A 725 24.03 -17.94 -7.16
C ALA A 725 25.15 -18.67 -6.38
N GLY A 726 24.81 -19.66 -5.55
CA GLY A 726 25.81 -20.48 -4.82
C GLY A 726 26.71 -19.69 -3.86
N ARG A 727 26.22 -18.56 -3.32
CA ARG A 727 26.96 -17.57 -2.53
C ARG A 727 26.49 -17.53 -1.07
N PRO A 728 27.00 -18.42 -0.19
CA PRO A 728 26.57 -18.49 1.20
C PRO A 728 26.83 -17.20 2.00
N GLU A 729 27.76 -16.34 1.58
CA GLU A 729 28.03 -15.05 2.18
C GLU A 729 26.81 -14.10 2.16
N TRP A 730 25.88 -14.28 1.21
CA TRP A 730 24.63 -13.53 1.19
C TRP A 730 23.59 -14.06 2.18
N ALA A 731 23.58 -15.36 2.50
CA ALA A 731 22.80 -15.87 3.63
C ALA A 731 23.34 -15.33 4.96
N ASP A 732 24.66 -15.18 5.09
CA ASP A 732 25.30 -14.56 6.25
C ASP A 732 24.97 -13.08 6.36
N LYS A 733 25.00 -12.34 5.25
CA LYS A 733 24.56 -10.93 5.19
C LYS A 733 23.07 -10.77 5.53
N SER A 734 22.20 -11.70 5.12
CA SER A 734 20.78 -11.68 5.49
C SER A 734 20.59 -11.85 7.00
N ARG A 735 21.32 -12.79 7.64
CA ARG A 735 21.32 -12.91 9.12
C ARG A 735 21.82 -11.66 9.82
N GLN A 736 22.86 -10.99 9.31
CA GLN A 736 23.36 -9.72 9.86
C GLN A 736 22.33 -8.58 9.75
N LEU A 737 21.62 -8.47 8.62
CA LEU A 737 20.54 -7.51 8.42
C LEU A 737 19.39 -7.77 9.42
N LEU A 738 18.92 -9.02 9.52
CA LEU A 738 17.86 -9.41 10.46
C LEU A 738 18.25 -9.22 11.94
N ALA A 739 19.54 -9.31 12.26
CA ALA A 739 20.05 -8.95 13.58
C ALA A 739 19.98 -7.43 13.84
N ALA A 740 20.30 -6.58 12.85
CA ALA A 740 20.27 -5.12 13.01
C ALA A 740 18.86 -4.58 13.34
N PHE A 741 17.81 -5.19 12.78
CA PHE A 741 16.43 -4.86 13.10
C PHE A 741 15.84 -5.66 14.29
N ALA A 742 16.63 -6.50 14.97
CA ALA A 742 16.13 -7.40 16.03
C ALA A 742 15.38 -6.68 17.15
N LYS A 743 15.76 -5.43 17.48
CA LYS A 743 15.03 -4.58 18.42
C LYS A 743 13.62 -4.24 17.91
N ARG A 744 13.51 -3.73 16.68
CA ARG A 744 12.23 -3.33 16.04
C ARG A 744 11.31 -4.53 15.87
N LEU A 745 11.85 -5.65 15.36
CA LEU A 745 11.15 -6.93 15.21
C LEU A 745 10.66 -7.51 16.55
N LYS A 746 11.41 -7.34 17.65
CA LYS A 746 10.93 -7.73 18.99
C LYS A 746 9.82 -6.81 19.50
N THR A 747 9.92 -5.49 19.34
CA THR A 747 8.96 -4.55 19.96
C THR A 747 7.69 -4.31 19.14
N ILE A 748 7.82 -4.07 17.83
CA ILE A 748 6.73 -3.66 16.93
C ILE A 748 6.89 -4.37 15.56
N PRO A 749 6.77 -5.70 15.49
CA PRO A 749 6.92 -6.43 14.23
C PRO A 749 5.86 -6.10 13.18
N ILE A 750 4.67 -5.62 13.57
CA ILE A 750 3.67 -5.08 12.63
C ILE A 750 4.18 -3.87 11.83
N ALA A 751 5.29 -3.24 12.23
CA ALA A 751 5.92 -2.20 11.41
C ALA A 751 6.82 -2.76 10.30
N LEU A 752 7.23 -4.04 10.34
CA LEU A 752 8.08 -4.68 9.32
C LEU A 752 7.58 -6.07 8.89
N PRO A 753 6.29 -6.25 8.55
CA PRO A 753 5.70 -7.54 8.16
C PRO A 753 6.45 -8.24 7.02
N GLU A 754 7.00 -7.53 6.03
CA GLU A 754 7.79 -8.14 4.96
C GLU A 754 9.11 -8.70 5.49
N MET A 755 9.78 -7.98 6.41
CA MET A 755 10.99 -8.49 7.06
C MET A 755 10.70 -9.66 8.00
N VAL A 756 9.50 -9.73 8.60
CA VAL A 756 9.06 -10.92 9.33
C VAL A 756 8.96 -12.13 8.39
N THR A 757 8.49 -11.96 7.14
CA THR A 757 8.54 -13.07 6.16
C THR A 757 9.98 -13.50 5.82
N ALA A 758 10.91 -12.55 5.71
CA ALA A 758 12.33 -12.87 5.51
C ALA A 758 12.95 -13.59 6.73
N LEU A 759 12.57 -13.23 7.96
CA LEU A 759 12.97 -13.94 9.18
C LEU A 759 12.42 -15.37 9.22
N MET A 760 11.16 -15.57 8.81
CA MET A 760 10.54 -16.89 8.68
C MET A 760 11.27 -17.75 7.64
N ALA A 761 11.63 -17.17 6.49
CA ALA A 761 12.42 -17.82 5.45
C ALA A 761 13.84 -18.18 5.93
N GLN A 762 14.49 -17.29 6.67
CA GLN A 762 15.84 -17.49 7.18
C GLN A 762 15.93 -18.65 8.18
N HIS A 763 14.84 -18.97 8.90
CA HIS A 763 14.78 -20.12 9.80
C HIS A 763 14.33 -21.42 9.11
N HIS A 764 13.30 -21.36 8.27
CA HIS A 764 12.75 -22.55 7.61
C HIS A 764 13.54 -23.01 6.36
N THR A 765 14.57 -22.25 6.00
CA THR A 765 15.37 -22.35 4.76
C THR A 765 14.51 -22.26 3.49
N LEU A 766 15.16 -22.25 2.33
CA LEU A 766 14.48 -22.14 1.04
C LEU A 766 14.20 -23.53 0.46
N LYS A 767 13.08 -23.66 -0.25
CA LYS A 767 12.67 -24.89 -0.93
C LYS A 767 13.04 -24.83 -2.39
N GLU A 768 14.10 -25.52 -2.78
CA GLU A 768 14.57 -25.57 -4.16
C GLU A 768 13.78 -26.64 -4.92
N VAL A 769 12.95 -26.23 -5.88
CA VAL A 769 12.39 -27.15 -6.88
C VAL A 769 13.22 -27.04 -8.14
N VAL A 770 14.00 -28.09 -8.43
CA VAL A 770 14.83 -28.14 -9.64
C VAL A 770 14.22 -29.11 -10.63
N ILE A 771 13.87 -28.61 -11.82
CA ILE A 771 13.35 -29.42 -12.93
C ILE A 771 14.47 -29.63 -13.94
N ARG A 772 14.82 -30.88 -14.23
CA ARG A 772 15.72 -31.27 -15.33
C ARG A 772 14.88 -31.61 -16.55
N GLY A 773 14.97 -30.80 -17.60
CA GLY A 773 14.20 -30.96 -18.84
C GLY A 773 14.42 -29.79 -19.82
N GLU A 774 13.81 -29.86 -21.00
CA GLU A 774 13.86 -28.79 -22.02
C GLU A 774 12.66 -27.85 -21.86
N LEU A 775 12.88 -26.52 -21.88
CA LEU A 775 11.88 -25.52 -21.48
C LEU A 775 10.51 -25.67 -22.16
N GLU A 776 10.47 -25.85 -23.48
CA GLU A 776 9.21 -25.93 -24.25
C GLU A 776 8.68 -27.38 -24.41
N ALA A 777 9.26 -28.37 -23.71
CA ALA A 777 8.71 -29.73 -23.68
C ALA A 777 7.45 -29.82 -22.80
N ASP A 778 6.43 -30.54 -23.27
CA ASP A 778 5.11 -30.61 -22.62
C ASP A 778 5.15 -31.08 -21.16
N ASP A 779 6.04 -32.03 -20.84
CA ASP A 779 6.23 -32.60 -19.50
C ASP A 779 6.99 -31.66 -18.57
N THR A 780 8.01 -30.96 -19.08
CA THR A 780 8.71 -29.88 -18.38
C THR A 780 7.73 -28.76 -18.04
N GLN A 781 6.91 -28.35 -19.01
CA GLN A 781 5.83 -27.38 -18.82
C GLN A 781 4.75 -27.88 -17.84
N GLU A 782 4.45 -29.19 -17.80
CA GLU A 782 3.52 -29.76 -16.82
C GLU A 782 4.04 -29.64 -15.38
N LEU A 783 5.32 -29.96 -15.17
CA LEU A 783 5.98 -29.81 -13.86
C LEU A 783 6.06 -28.32 -13.46
N ILE A 784 6.37 -27.41 -14.39
CA ILE A 784 6.34 -25.95 -14.13
C ILE A 784 4.93 -25.48 -13.74
N ARG A 785 3.89 -25.89 -14.48
CA ARG A 785 2.47 -25.59 -14.15
C ARG A 785 2.08 -26.13 -12.78
N CYS A 786 2.56 -27.32 -12.41
CA CYS A 786 2.36 -27.88 -11.06
C CYS A 786 2.97 -26.98 -9.98
N VAL A 787 4.22 -26.54 -10.15
CA VAL A 787 4.93 -25.71 -9.15
C VAL A 787 4.37 -24.29 -9.07
N ASN A 788 3.77 -23.79 -10.14
CA ASN A 788 3.16 -22.45 -10.19
C ASN A 788 1.66 -22.42 -9.87
N SER A 789 0.98 -23.57 -9.79
CA SER A 789 -0.41 -23.64 -9.28
C SER A 789 -0.52 -23.72 -7.75
N HIS A 790 0.55 -24.08 -7.04
CA HIS A 790 0.53 -24.27 -5.58
C HIS A 790 1.29 -23.17 -4.83
N TYR A 791 0.63 -22.52 -3.86
CA TYR A 791 1.27 -21.56 -2.95
C TYR A 791 2.15 -22.28 -1.92
N SER A 792 3.45 -22.32 -2.19
CA SER A 792 4.49 -22.59 -1.18
C SER A 792 5.38 -21.35 -1.08
N PRO A 793 5.36 -20.62 0.06
CA PRO A 793 6.25 -19.48 0.25
C PRO A 793 7.70 -19.95 0.39
N ASN A 794 8.66 -19.05 0.13
CA ASN A 794 10.09 -19.33 0.25
C ASN A 794 10.59 -20.47 -0.67
N LYS A 795 9.84 -20.79 -1.74
CA LYS A 795 10.34 -21.62 -2.84
C LYS A 795 11.33 -20.85 -3.71
N ILE A 796 12.17 -21.61 -4.40
CA ILE A 796 12.89 -21.22 -5.62
C ILE A 796 12.56 -22.30 -6.66
N LEU A 797 12.26 -21.90 -7.90
CA LEU A 797 12.10 -22.78 -9.04
C LEU A 797 13.29 -22.62 -10.00
N LEU A 798 14.09 -23.67 -10.19
CA LEU A 798 15.21 -23.72 -11.14
C LEU A 798 14.90 -24.65 -12.30
N LEU A 799 15.20 -24.22 -13.53
CA LEU A 799 15.28 -25.10 -14.70
C LEU A 799 16.73 -25.47 -14.99
N ALA A 800 17.04 -26.77 -14.86
CA ALA A 800 18.27 -27.38 -15.31
C ALA A 800 18.11 -27.80 -16.77
N ASP A 801 18.40 -26.88 -17.69
CA ASP A 801 18.28 -27.07 -19.14
C ASP A 801 19.24 -28.12 -19.73
N GLY A 802 20.42 -28.28 -19.13
CA GLY A 802 21.51 -29.15 -19.61
C GLY A 802 22.61 -28.40 -20.36
N ASN A 803 22.48 -27.08 -20.51
CA ASN A 803 23.50 -26.24 -21.10
C ASN A 803 24.59 -25.97 -20.07
N HIS A 804 25.63 -26.80 -20.06
CA HIS A 804 26.80 -26.65 -19.18
C HIS A 804 27.58 -25.33 -19.39
N GLN A 805 27.24 -24.51 -20.40
CA GLN A 805 27.78 -23.16 -20.59
C GLN A 805 26.86 -22.03 -20.09
N SER A 806 25.67 -22.36 -19.58
CA SER A 806 24.75 -21.37 -18.99
C SER A 806 25.24 -20.87 -17.62
N PHE A 807 24.68 -19.75 -17.17
CA PHE A 807 25.03 -19.12 -15.88
C PHE A 807 24.78 -20.07 -14.71
N LEU A 808 23.61 -20.72 -14.66
CA LEU A 808 23.24 -21.65 -13.60
C LEU A 808 24.18 -22.84 -13.53
N TYR A 809 24.54 -23.47 -14.65
CA TYR A 809 25.46 -24.60 -14.64
C TYR A 809 26.89 -24.24 -14.25
N LYS A 810 27.34 -23.02 -14.56
CA LYS A 810 28.64 -22.48 -14.10
C LYS A 810 28.66 -22.16 -12.60
N THR A 811 27.50 -21.81 -12.05
CA THR A 811 27.37 -21.26 -10.69
C THR A 811 26.92 -22.31 -9.67
N LEU A 812 26.16 -23.31 -10.11
CA LEU A 812 25.63 -24.42 -9.30
C LEU A 812 26.10 -25.76 -9.89
N PRO A 813 27.33 -26.23 -9.56
CA PRO A 813 27.89 -27.45 -10.15
C PRO A 813 27.03 -28.71 -9.99
N PHE A 814 26.21 -28.77 -8.93
CA PHE A 814 25.33 -29.92 -8.66
C PHE A 814 24.26 -30.16 -9.75
N LEU A 815 23.90 -29.14 -10.54
CA LEU A 815 22.98 -29.28 -11.68
C LEU A 815 23.53 -30.25 -12.75
N SER A 816 24.85 -30.45 -12.80
CA SER A 816 25.50 -31.45 -13.67
C SER A 816 25.33 -32.90 -13.20
N ALA A 817 24.87 -33.13 -11.97
CA ALA A 817 24.59 -34.45 -11.42
C ALA A 817 23.11 -34.87 -11.54
N LEU A 818 22.22 -33.94 -11.92
CA LEU A 818 20.79 -34.21 -12.09
C LEU A 818 20.50 -34.87 -13.44
N GLN A 819 19.66 -35.90 -13.43
CA GLN A 819 19.40 -36.78 -14.58
C GLN A 819 17.91 -36.88 -14.89
N MET A 820 17.58 -37.02 -16.17
CA MET A 820 16.21 -37.35 -16.60
C MET A 820 15.94 -38.84 -16.36
N LYS A 821 14.81 -39.16 -15.74
CA LYS A 821 14.43 -40.51 -15.31
C LYS A 821 13.59 -41.18 -16.40
N GLY A 822 14.23 -42.00 -17.23
CA GLY A 822 13.56 -42.67 -18.36
C GLY A 822 13.13 -41.67 -19.44
N ASP A 823 14.05 -40.79 -19.80
CA ASP A 823 13.93 -39.78 -20.87
C ASP A 823 12.77 -38.79 -20.71
N LYS A 824 12.29 -38.60 -19.47
CA LYS A 824 11.28 -37.62 -19.08
C LYS A 824 11.84 -36.48 -18.25
N ALA A 825 11.19 -35.32 -18.34
CA ALA A 825 11.39 -34.21 -17.43
C ALA A 825 11.24 -34.69 -15.97
N THR A 826 12.21 -34.31 -15.14
CA THR A 826 12.37 -34.88 -13.80
C THR A 826 12.53 -33.76 -12.78
N ALA A 827 11.64 -33.72 -11.80
CA ALA A 827 11.69 -32.75 -10.72
C ALA A 827 12.33 -33.34 -9.45
N TYR A 828 13.12 -32.49 -8.80
CA TYR A 828 13.77 -32.71 -7.52
C TYR A 828 13.30 -31.61 -6.55
N LEU A 829 12.89 -31.98 -5.34
CA LEU A 829 12.63 -31.04 -4.25
C LEU A 829 13.80 -31.12 -3.27
N CYS A 830 14.61 -30.08 -3.20
CA CYS A 830 15.79 -29.99 -2.36
C CYS A 830 15.63 -28.95 -1.24
N GLN A 831 16.18 -29.26 -0.07
CA GLN A 831 16.24 -28.39 1.09
C GLN A 831 17.46 -28.79 1.93
N ASP A 832 18.18 -27.84 2.51
CA ASP A 832 19.38 -28.08 3.35
C ASP A 832 20.40 -29.02 2.68
N HIS A 833 20.69 -28.75 1.40
CA HIS A 833 21.55 -29.54 0.51
C HIS A 833 21.14 -31.01 0.30
N THR A 834 19.92 -31.38 0.71
CA THR A 834 19.36 -32.73 0.61
C THR A 834 18.17 -32.74 -0.34
N CYS A 835 18.22 -33.58 -1.39
CA CYS A 835 17.14 -33.68 -2.37
C CYS A 835 16.22 -34.90 -2.13
N SER A 836 14.96 -34.75 -2.51
CA SER A 836 13.98 -35.85 -2.59
C SER A 836 14.38 -36.90 -3.62
N LEU A 837 13.70 -38.05 -3.61
CA LEU A 837 13.70 -38.94 -4.77
C LEU A 837 13.13 -38.20 -6.00
N PRO A 838 13.67 -38.47 -7.21
CA PRO A 838 13.21 -37.85 -8.46
C PRO A 838 11.83 -38.32 -8.89
N VAL A 839 10.97 -37.36 -9.24
CA VAL A 839 9.58 -37.56 -9.68
C VAL A 839 9.36 -37.07 -11.11
N THR A 840 8.41 -37.67 -11.82
CA THR A 840 8.18 -37.43 -13.27
C THR A 840 6.71 -37.21 -13.62
N SER A 841 5.87 -36.83 -12.64
CA SER A 841 4.49 -36.40 -12.87
C SER A 841 4.11 -35.24 -11.95
N ALA A 842 3.11 -34.47 -12.35
CA ALA A 842 2.60 -33.35 -11.56
C ALA A 842 2.00 -33.83 -10.22
N GLU A 843 1.32 -34.97 -10.16
CA GLU A 843 0.71 -35.49 -8.93
C GLU A 843 1.75 -35.94 -7.91
N GLU A 844 2.85 -36.56 -8.37
CA GLU A 844 3.99 -36.91 -7.51
C GLU A 844 4.66 -35.64 -6.95
N LEU A 845 4.91 -34.64 -7.81
CA LEU A 845 5.54 -33.38 -7.41
C LEU A 845 4.67 -32.55 -6.45
N GLN A 846 3.38 -32.41 -6.76
CA GLN A 846 2.41 -31.77 -5.86
C GLN A 846 2.36 -32.50 -4.50
N SER A 847 2.41 -33.84 -4.52
CA SER A 847 2.45 -34.65 -3.30
C SER A 847 3.74 -34.47 -2.50
N LEU A 848 4.88 -34.16 -3.12
CA LEU A 848 6.12 -33.81 -2.41
C LEU A 848 6.05 -32.39 -1.80
N ILE A 849 5.60 -31.40 -2.58
CA ILE A 849 5.47 -30.01 -2.11
C ILE A 849 4.52 -29.94 -0.92
N ILE A 850 3.33 -30.56 -1.02
CA ILE A 850 2.34 -30.64 0.08
C ILE A 850 2.86 -31.40 1.31
N LYS A 851 3.83 -32.32 1.16
CA LYS A 851 4.48 -33.00 2.30
C LYS A 851 5.53 -32.14 2.97
N SER A 852 6.30 -31.35 2.22
CA SER A 852 7.26 -30.39 2.79
C SER A 852 6.60 -29.17 3.46
N ASP A 853 5.34 -28.90 3.12
CA ASP A 853 4.49 -27.85 3.70
C ASP A 853 3.84 -28.27 5.05
N LYS A 854 4.36 -29.29 5.74
CA LYS A 854 3.83 -29.87 6.99
C LYS A 854 4.88 -29.98 8.09
#